data_AF-A0A842SDY9-F1
#
_entry.id   AF-A0A842SDY9-F1
#
_cell.length_a   1.000
_cell.length_b   1.000
_cell.length_c   1.000
_cell.angle_alpha   90.00
_cell.angle_beta   90.00
_cell.angle_gamma   90.00
#
_symmetry.space_group_name_H-M   'P 1'
#
loop_
_entity.id
_entity.type
_entity.pdbx_description
1 polymer ?
#
loop_
_entity_poly.entity_id
_entity_poly.type
_entity_poly.pdbx_seq_one_letter_code
_entity_poly.pdbx_strand_id
1 'polypeptide(L)'
;NIILGGTSGLHGTYKLGELLTKALSRHGLFLTTHEFYGSRISGSDVSYRISASNNSRRIPALEDIADLAVSFDYENYMRNKEFFDDDTIHIVNSDASDLQKEIGDSDYLIPINTLAEESGNRKGHNVVSLGAITYLLNLDRDVVENIVIEELGSGKKEKFREKNLSSFEKGYEYAEQNFTPFSVNDDFLNNPIKDKTVTLNGNTSVAVGGVMAGTKFFSGYQITPATSILETATLIGKDQENKISVSNPEDELAAIHEAIGASFAGNKAMTVTSGPGLALYTEGLGLAGMCELPVVVVDVQRGAPSTGLPTQTEQSDLNLALYGSSGDSPRIVLAPGSVEETLEYSIIGTNLAERYQCPVIILTDQFLSVSNQTFAFPLKEKFPIEERLKPTETELEKGYMRYKLTDSGISPVSIPGTRGGQYRTTGLEHDQLGFQVTEGGKNHEVMMAKRRLKLESLREEDRDILVKSDKSDNANIAVVSWGSTSPFMKRAVKLAREDGIDVSWYQPIVISHLPEDFYDELNQYDLVVVPELNDSGQLADYLIQKGVDKDKVRKLTKSDCIPFKIKEIYDEILNTKEEWRENRKKFEKIRTTEQQIQDLRPDKKASPTLGEIIQTADLSEPEIPKLVSSLDKEEFNPEDYLSLDRKEIVWCQGCGDFSVLTSMTRAFSELNIPPEKLVVVSGIGCAGRTSIYFNGYTLHGTHGRALPIARGIKTANPDLTVVAVGGDSDFYNIGAGHLPATARRNPDITAIVINNYRSALTKDQAAATSEIDQVSSITPTGGIKDPVNPIRYLIGSDVSYVAQGWSGNPKHLQDLITGAINHPGFSVINVETQCRRYDPDFIKNFKRRRILYLSGIGDDHHRKDKVIEYDSNSLSTAQKLANDLPLGDFSEGAAPTYLGVFYQDPTRTTEQKRRGALGPKLTLKKFLEKHI
;
A
#
# COMPACT_ATOMS: atom_id res chain seq x y z
N ASN A 1 30.72 -1.47 -17.43
CA ASN A 1 30.36 -1.07 -16.06
C ASN A 1 30.90 0.33 -15.84
N ILE A 2 30.05 1.29 -15.48
CA ILE A 2 30.40 2.70 -15.38
C ILE A 2 30.04 3.21 -13.99
N ILE A 3 30.93 3.98 -13.36
CA ILE A 3 30.67 4.69 -12.11
C ILE A 3 30.83 6.19 -12.35
N LEU A 4 29.82 6.96 -11.95
CA LEU A 4 29.83 8.42 -12.01
C LEU A 4 29.83 8.95 -10.57
N GLY A 5 30.92 9.55 -10.11
CA GLY A 5 31.05 10.08 -8.74
C GLY A 5 31.09 11.61 -8.74
N GLY A 6 30.30 12.26 -7.89
CA GLY A 6 30.39 13.71 -7.69
C GLY A 6 29.58 14.23 -6.50
N THR A 7 29.63 15.54 -6.29
CA THR A 7 28.92 16.19 -5.18
C THR A 7 27.50 16.60 -5.57
N SER A 8 26.51 16.22 -4.75
CA SER A 8 25.09 16.59 -4.92
C SER A 8 24.89 18.10 -4.97
N GLY A 9 24.05 18.56 -5.90
CA GLY A 9 23.76 19.98 -6.13
C GLY A 9 24.85 20.75 -6.90
N LEU A 10 26.06 20.19 -7.05
CA LEU A 10 27.19 20.83 -7.70
C LEU A 10 27.46 20.28 -9.11
N HIS A 11 27.74 18.97 -9.22
CA HIS A 11 28.21 18.37 -10.48
C HIS A 11 27.06 17.84 -11.36
N GLY A 12 25.86 17.68 -10.81
CA GLY A 12 24.73 17.14 -11.56
C GLY A 12 24.87 15.65 -11.91
N THR A 13 25.59 14.88 -11.09
CA THR A 13 25.93 13.45 -11.29
C THR A 13 24.73 12.58 -11.66
N TYR A 14 23.59 12.74 -10.98
CA TYR A 14 22.39 11.96 -11.31
C TYR A 14 21.81 12.30 -12.67
N LYS A 15 21.79 13.58 -13.03
CA LYS A 15 21.33 13.98 -14.36
C LYS A 15 22.30 13.46 -15.45
N LEU A 16 23.62 13.41 -15.18
CA LEU A 16 24.56 12.73 -16.07
C LEU A 16 24.20 11.24 -16.22
N GLY A 17 23.99 10.55 -15.10
CA GLY A 17 23.59 9.15 -15.07
C GLY A 17 22.30 8.86 -15.83
N GLU A 18 21.24 9.67 -15.64
CA GLU A 18 19.99 9.56 -16.38
C GLU A 18 20.16 9.77 -17.89
N LEU A 19 20.94 10.78 -18.30
CA LEU A 19 21.20 11.07 -19.72
C LEU A 19 22.00 9.93 -20.36
N LEU A 20 23.03 9.44 -19.68
CA LEU A 20 23.85 8.33 -20.16
C LEU A 20 23.06 7.02 -20.21
N THR A 21 22.18 6.76 -19.23
CA THR A 21 21.27 5.61 -19.25
C THR A 21 20.36 5.65 -20.47
N LYS A 22 19.78 6.83 -20.78
CA LYS A 22 18.97 7.00 -22.00
C LYS A 22 19.78 6.83 -23.27
N ALA A 23 21.00 7.37 -23.31
CA ALA A 23 21.90 7.23 -24.45
C ALA A 23 22.20 5.76 -24.72
N LEU A 24 22.68 5.01 -23.72
CA LEU A 24 23.00 3.59 -23.87
C LEU A 24 21.75 2.76 -24.22
N SER A 25 20.58 3.08 -23.65
CA SER A 25 19.34 2.39 -23.98
C SER A 25 18.89 2.63 -25.43
N ARG A 26 19.02 3.86 -25.96
CA ARG A 26 18.73 4.17 -27.37
C ARG A 26 19.69 3.52 -28.36
N HIS A 27 20.90 3.18 -27.90
CA HIS A 27 21.84 2.37 -28.66
C HIS A 27 21.55 0.87 -28.56
N GLY A 28 20.39 0.47 -28.01
CA GLY A 28 19.92 -0.91 -27.98
C GLY A 28 20.63 -1.77 -26.94
N LEU A 29 21.08 -1.20 -25.83
CA LEU A 29 21.71 -1.94 -24.72
C LEU A 29 20.73 -2.22 -23.58
N PHE A 30 20.85 -3.39 -22.96
CA PHE A 30 20.23 -3.68 -21.67
C PHE A 30 21.04 -3.07 -20.55
N LEU A 31 20.34 -2.40 -19.63
CA LEU A 31 20.95 -1.66 -18.54
C LEU A 31 20.43 -2.14 -17.19
N THR A 32 21.29 -2.04 -16.18
CA THR A 32 20.91 -1.98 -14.77
C THR A 32 21.65 -0.80 -14.15
N THR A 33 20.92 0.11 -13.53
CA THR A 33 21.51 1.30 -12.92
C THR A 33 21.04 1.49 -11.50
N HIS A 34 21.84 2.16 -10.68
CA HIS A 34 21.46 2.55 -9.32
C HIS A 34 22.10 3.87 -8.92
N GLU A 35 21.40 4.64 -8.11
CA GLU A 35 21.86 5.89 -7.51
C GLU A 35 22.15 5.72 -6.02
N PHE A 36 23.34 6.09 -5.59
CA PHE A 36 23.77 6.08 -4.19
C PHE A 36 23.85 7.52 -3.68
N TYR A 37 22.94 7.92 -2.78
CA TYR A 37 22.94 9.24 -2.14
C TYR A 37 23.27 9.19 -0.65
N GLY A 38 23.93 10.24 -0.19
CA GLY A 38 24.01 10.58 1.23
C GLY A 38 22.70 11.16 1.79
N SER A 39 22.65 11.33 3.10
CA SER A 39 21.48 11.81 3.84
C SER A 39 21.18 13.31 3.69
N ARG A 40 22.00 14.06 2.94
CA ARG A 40 21.84 15.51 2.75
C ARG A 40 21.27 15.83 1.37
N ILE A 41 20.43 16.86 1.30
CA ILE A 41 19.80 17.33 0.05
C ILE A 41 20.83 17.94 -0.93
N SER A 42 21.93 18.52 -0.41
CA SER A 42 23.01 19.13 -1.21
C SER A 42 24.33 19.04 -0.44
N GLY A 43 25.44 18.92 -1.18
CA GLY A 43 26.79 18.87 -0.61
C GLY A 43 27.17 17.53 0.04
N SER A 44 26.41 16.46 -0.18
CA SER A 44 26.90 15.09 0.04
C SER A 44 27.47 14.50 -1.24
N ASP A 45 28.45 13.63 -1.10
CA ASP A 45 28.92 12.76 -2.18
C ASP A 45 27.83 11.84 -2.66
N VAL A 46 27.79 11.64 -3.97
CA VAL A 46 26.83 10.79 -4.65
C VAL A 46 27.51 9.99 -5.74
N SER A 47 27.01 8.78 -5.99
CA SER A 47 27.44 8.00 -7.15
C SER A 47 26.25 7.46 -7.94
N TYR A 48 26.45 7.29 -9.25
CA TYR A 48 25.51 6.64 -10.14
C TYR A 48 26.24 5.52 -10.86
N ARG A 49 25.76 4.29 -10.70
CA ARG A 49 26.39 3.09 -11.27
C ARG A 49 25.55 2.57 -12.43
N ILE A 50 26.20 2.15 -13.51
CA ILE A 50 25.57 1.62 -14.73
C ILE A 50 26.28 0.33 -15.12
N SER A 51 25.54 -0.77 -15.17
CA SER A 51 25.95 -1.97 -15.91
C SER A 51 25.19 -2.00 -17.23
N ALA A 52 25.91 -2.16 -18.35
CA ALA A 52 25.35 -2.14 -19.69
C ALA A 52 25.80 -3.37 -20.49
N SER A 53 24.92 -3.92 -21.32
CA SER A 53 25.21 -5.11 -22.14
C SER A 53 24.39 -5.16 -23.41
N ASN A 54 24.97 -5.70 -24.47
CA ASN A 54 24.27 -6.10 -25.69
C ASN A 54 23.66 -7.51 -25.59
N ASN A 55 23.76 -8.19 -24.43
CA ASN A 55 23.19 -9.51 -24.21
C ASN A 55 21.86 -9.42 -23.43
N SER A 56 20.76 -9.79 -24.10
CA SER A 56 19.41 -9.80 -23.52
C SER A 56 19.18 -10.78 -22.38
N ARG A 57 20.08 -11.74 -22.20
CA ARG A 57 20.02 -12.74 -21.12
C ARG A 57 20.92 -12.39 -19.94
N ARG A 58 21.49 -11.18 -19.90
CA ARG A 58 22.33 -10.75 -18.79
C ARG A 58 21.49 -10.66 -17.51
N ILE A 59 22.06 -11.17 -16.42
CA ILE A 59 21.46 -11.06 -15.09
C ILE A 59 21.49 -9.58 -14.68
N PRO A 60 20.35 -8.99 -14.25
CA PRO A 60 20.25 -7.56 -13.99
C PRO A 60 20.85 -7.20 -12.61
N ALA A 61 22.16 -7.33 -12.50
CA ALA A 61 22.96 -7.00 -11.33
C ALA A 61 24.01 -5.93 -11.67
N LEU A 62 24.39 -5.11 -10.69
CA LEU A 62 25.56 -4.25 -10.83
C LEU A 62 26.83 -5.08 -10.65
N GLU A 63 27.81 -4.90 -11.52
CA GLU A 63 29.13 -5.52 -11.37
C GLU A 63 29.96 -4.75 -10.34
N ASP A 64 30.81 -5.46 -9.59
CA ASP A 64 31.58 -4.87 -8.51
C ASP A 64 32.61 -3.85 -8.99
N ILE A 65 33.35 -4.17 -10.04
CA ILE A 65 34.43 -3.33 -10.58
C ILE A 65 33.94 -2.50 -11.78
N ALA A 66 34.39 -1.25 -11.83
CA ALA A 66 34.11 -0.34 -12.93
C ALA A 66 35.09 -0.59 -14.09
N ASP A 67 34.58 -0.60 -15.32
CA ASP A 67 35.46 -0.51 -16.50
C ASP A 67 35.80 0.97 -16.80
N LEU A 68 34.87 1.88 -16.43
CA LEU A 68 34.99 3.32 -16.61
C LEU A 68 34.50 4.07 -15.37
N ALA A 69 35.28 5.02 -14.88
CA ALA A 69 34.92 5.87 -13.76
C ALA A 69 35.05 7.36 -14.10
N VAL A 70 34.04 8.16 -13.75
CA VAL A 70 34.09 9.63 -13.87
C VAL A 70 34.16 10.24 -12.48
N SER A 71 35.22 10.98 -12.19
CA SER A 71 35.45 11.62 -10.90
C SER A 71 35.62 13.13 -11.05
N PHE A 72 34.71 13.90 -10.45
CA PHE A 72 34.75 15.36 -10.49
C PHE A 72 35.68 15.99 -9.44
N ASP A 73 35.96 15.30 -8.34
CA ASP A 73 36.78 15.76 -7.22
C ASP A 73 37.45 14.57 -6.47
N TYR A 74 38.40 14.88 -5.59
CA TYR A 74 39.19 13.90 -4.83
C TYR A 74 38.33 13.06 -3.87
N GLU A 75 37.36 13.69 -3.20
CA GLU A 75 36.51 13.01 -2.21
C GLU A 75 35.66 11.91 -2.88
N ASN A 76 35.12 12.20 -4.06
CA ASN A 76 34.32 11.25 -4.84
C ASN A 76 35.17 10.12 -5.43
N TYR A 77 36.40 10.39 -5.87
CA TYR A 77 37.33 9.34 -6.29
C TYR A 77 37.62 8.38 -5.14
N MET A 78 38.03 8.91 -3.97
CA MET A 78 38.41 8.09 -2.82
C MET A 78 37.27 7.23 -2.29
N ARG A 79 36.03 7.74 -2.31
CA ARG A 79 34.85 6.96 -1.90
C ARG A 79 34.53 5.80 -2.81
N ASN A 80 34.85 5.89 -4.10
CA ASN A 80 34.58 4.83 -5.07
C ASN A 80 35.81 3.95 -5.33
N LYS A 81 36.95 4.23 -4.67
CA LYS A 81 38.24 3.55 -4.88
C LYS A 81 38.17 2.03 -4.69
N GLU A 82 37.26 1.56 -3.85
CA GLU A 82 37.03 0.12 -3.64
C GLU A 82 36.38 -0.61 -4.83
N PHE A 83 35.88 0.12 -5.83
CA PHE A 83 35.28 -0.40 -7.06
C PHE A 83 36.20 -0.23 -8.27
N PHE A 84 37.46 0.16 -8.05
CA PHE A 84 38.46 0.37 -9.08
C PHE A 84 39.57 -0.68 -8.96
N ASP A 85 40.13 -1.06 -10.09
CA ASP A 85 41.31 -1.90 -10.24
C ASP A 85 42.29 -1.28 -11.26
N ASP A 86 43.39 -1.98 -11.55
CA ASP A 86 44.44 -1.49 -12.45
C ASP A 86 43.98 -1.33 -13.91
N ASP A 87 42.88 -2.00 -14.30
CA ASP A 87 42.29 -1.94 -15.64
C ASP A 87 41.16 -0.89 -15.74
N THR A 88 40.78 -0.28 -14.61
CA THR A 88 39.73 0.73 -14.56
C THR A 88 40.21 2.01 -15.26
N ILE A 89 39.44 2.47 -16.22
CA ILE A 89 39.74 3.73 -16.90
C ILE A 89 39.11 4.90 -16.15
N HIS A 90 39.90 5.94 -15.85
CA HIS A 90 39.38 7.14 -15.19
C HIS A 90 39.25 8.33 -16.15
N ILE A 91 38.07 8.97 -16.16
CA ILE A 91 37.87 10.33 -16.66
C ILE A 91 37.88 11.26 -15.45
N VAL A 92 38.85 12.17 -15.44
CA VAL A 92 39.18 12.96 -14.26
C VAL A 92 39.08 14.44 -14.56
N ASN A 93 38.39 15.18 -13.68
CA ASN A 93 38.33 16.64 -13.78
C ASN A 93 39.70 17.25 -13.46
N SER A 94 40.42 17.69 -14.49
CA SER A 94 41.77 18.25 -14.33
C SER A 94 41.77 19.63 -13.67
N ASP A 95 40.62 20.31 -13.56
CA ASP A 95 40.50 21.55 -12.78
C ASP A 95 40.57 21.31 -11.26
N ALA A 96 40.46 20.06 -10.80
CA ALA A 96 40.56 19.68 -9.39
C ALA A 96 42.00 19.26 -9.02
N SER A 97 42.79 20.21 -8.53
CA SER A 97 44.25 20.03 -8.30
C SER A 97 44.63 18.89 -7.34
N ASP A 98 43.80 18.56 -6.36
CA ASP A 98 44.10 17.48 -5.41
C ASP A 98 43.84 16.08 -6.00
N LEU A 99 42.95 15.98 -6.98
CA LEU A 99 42.66 14.74 -7.67
C LEU A 99 43.81 14.35 -8.62
N GLN A 100 44.57 15.33 -9.12
CA GLN A 100 45.74 15.12 -9.98
C GLN A 100 46.85 14.23 -9.38
N LYS A 101 46.86 14.06 -8.06
CA LYS A 101 47.90 13.32 -7.35
C LYS A 101 47.67 11.80 -7.31
N GLU A 102 46.46 11.34 -7.61
CA GLU A 102 46.07 9.92 -7.56
C GLU A 102 45.96 9.28 -8.97
N ILE A 103 46.42 9.98 -10.00
CA ILE A 103 46.16 9.66 -11.41
C ILE A 103 47.32 8.86 -12.02
N GLY A 104 47.01 7.85 -12.83
CA GLY A 104 47.97 7.08 -13.63
C GLY A 104 48.15 7.63 -15.06
N ASP A 105 49.14 7.12 -15.80
CA ASP A 105 49.42 7.56 -17.19
C ASP A 105 48.28 7.20 -18.19
N SER A 106 47.35 6.31 -17.80
CA SER A 106 46.22 5.82 -18.61
C SER A 106 44.93 6.65 -18.47
N ASP A 107 44.91 7.68 -17.63
CA ASP A 107 43.69 8.41 -17.28
C ASP A 107 43.42 9.62 -18.20
N TYR A 108 42.14 9.91 -18.42
CA TYR A 108 41.64 10.95 -19.32
C TYR A 108 41.38 12.25 -18.55
N LEU A 109 42.32 13.19 -18.66
CA LEU A 109 42.27 14.49 -17.97
C LEU A 109 41.44 15.52 -18.75
N ILE A 110 40.30 15.95 -18.18
CA ILE A 110 39.40 16.91 -18.84
C ILE A 110 39.19 18.14 -17.94
N PRO A 111 39.42 19.37 -18.43
CA PRO A 111 39.19 20.58 -17.65
C PRO A 111 37.69 20.93 -17.66
N ILE A 112 36.90 20.12 -16.95
CA ILE A 112 35.44 20.12 -17.02
C ILE A 112 34.83 21.46 -16.58
N ASN A 113 35.36 22.06 -15.51
CA ASN A 113 34.89 23.35 -15.02
C ASN A 113 35.17 24.43 -16.05
N THR A 114 36.40 24.46 -16.58
CA THR A 114 36.82 25.43 -17.59
C THR A 114 35.95 25.34 -18.85
N LEU A 115 35.73 24.12 -19.39
CA LEU A 115 34.86 23.90 -20.55
C LEU A 115 33.40 24.28 -20.29
N ALA A 116 32.89 24.02 -19.08
CA ALA A 116 31.55 24.44 -18.69
C ALA A 116 31.42 25.98 -18.66
N GLU A 117 32.42 26.69 -18.14
CA GLU A 117 32.44 28.15 -18.17
C GLU A 117 32.51 28.71 -19.60
N GLU A 118 33.36 28.15 -20.45
CA GLU A 118 33.49 28.54 -21.87
C GLU A 118 32.21 28.34 -22.68
N SER A 119 31.41 27.32 -22.35
CA SER A 119 30.10 27.08 -22.98
C SER A 119 29.00 28.07 -22.56
N GLY A 120 29.31 29.02 -21.66
CA GLY A 120 28.33 29.96 -21.10
C GLY A 120 27.37 29.31 -20.10
N ASN A 121 27.71 28.12 -19.60
CA ASN A 121 26.93 27.29 -18.69
C ASN A 121 27.80 26.75 -17.54
N ARG A 122 28.06 27.59 -16.53
CA ARG A 122 28.89 27.23 -15.36
C ARG A 122 28.40 26.03 -14.54
N LYS A 123 27.18 25.53 -14.80
CA LYS A 123 26.62 24.34 -14.15
C LYS A 123 26.61 23.12 -15.09
N GLY A 124 27.18 23.25 -16.29
CA GLY A 124 27.17 22.25 -17.35
C GLY A 124 28.20 21.14 -17.19
N HIS A 125 28.78 20.92 -16.00
CA HIS A 125 29.80 19.90 -15.74
C HIS A 125 29.34 18.51 -16.20
N ASN A 126 28.09 18.16 -15.88
CA ASN A 126 27.46 16.93 -16.33
C ASN A 126 27.37 16.85 -17.86
N VAL A 127 26.95 17.91 -18.54
CA VAL A 127 26.74 17.89 -20.00
C VAL A 127 28.08 17.89 -20.76
N VAL A 128 29.10 18.59 -20.26
CA VAL A 128 30.49 18.48 -20.76
C VAL A 128 30.98 17.04 -20.64
N SER A 129 30.81 16.43 -19.46
CA SER A 129 31.21 15.05 -19.24
C SER A 129 30.47 14.08 -20.17
N LEU A 130 29.17 14.31 -20.41
CA LEU A 130 28.38 13.52 -21.36
C LEU A 130 28.95 13.61 -22.78
N GLY A 131 29.35 14.81 -23.24
CA GLY A 131 29.99 15.00 -24.54
C GLY A 131 31.29 14.20 -24.68
N ALA A 132 32.16 14.28 -23.67
CA ALA A 132 33.40 13.51 -23.64
C ALA A 132 33.16 11.99 -23.64
N ILE A 133 32.23 11.51 -22.80
CA ILE A 133 31.86 10.08 -22.73
C ILE A 133 31.30 9.61 -24.07
N THR A 134 30.51 10.44 -24.77
CA THR A 134 29.94 10.10 -26.08
C THR A 134 31.03 9.78 -27.10
N TYR A 135 32.06 10.62 -27.18
CA TYR A 135 33.21 10.36 -28.05
C TYR A 135 33.98 9.11 -27.61
N LEU A 136 34.32 9.03 -26.32
CA LEU A 136 35.16 7.95 -25.80
C LEU A 136 34.53 6.56 -25.94
N LEU A 137 33.20 6.44 -25.78
CA LEU A 137 32.46 5.19 -25.98
C LEU A 137 32.02 4.96 -27.43
N ASN A 138 32.36 5.85 -28.36
CA ASN A 138 31.94 5.78 -29.77
C ASN A 138 30.40 5.73 -29.94
N LEU A 139 29.67 6.51 -29.14
CA LEU A 139 28.21 6.64 -29.24
C LEU A 139 27.85 7.60 -30.38
N ASP A 140 26.69 7.37 -31.00
CA ASP A 140 26.14 8.26 -32.03
C ASP A 140 25.84 9.64 -31.42
N ARG A 141 26.58 10.64 -31.91
CA ARG A 141 26.52 12.01 -31.46
C ARG A 141 25.12 12.61 -31.60
N ASP A 142 24.46 12.41 -32.75
CA ASP A 142 23.14 12.97 -33.04
C ASP A 142 22.09 12.39 -32.08
N VAL A 143 22.19 11.10 -31.75
CA VAL A 143 21.30 10.45 -30.78
C VAL A 143 21.43 11.10 -29.40
N VAL A 144 22.65 11.34 -28.93
CA VAL A 144 22.88 11.92 -27.60
C VAL A 144 22.52 13.41 -27.54
N GLU A 145 22.82 14.19 -28.58
CA GLU A 145 22.38 15.59 -28.69
C GLU A 145 20.86 15.71 -28.60
N ASN A 146 20.13 14.84 -29.29
CA ASN A 146 18.66 14.80 -29.22
C ASN A 146 18.16 14.50 -27.79
N ILE A 147 18.80 13.58 -27.06
CA ILE A 147 18.46 13.32 -25.65
C ILE A 147 18.67 14.58 -24.80
N VAL A 148 19.77 15.32 -25.00
CA VAL A 148 20.03 16.58 -24.30
C VAL A 148 18.92 17.60 -24.58
N ILE A 149 18.47 17.71 -25.84
CA ILE A 149 17.38 18.60 -26.23
C ILE A 149 16.05 18.20 -25.57
N GLU A 150 15.71 16.92 -25.58
CA GLU A 150 14.47 16.41 -24.99
C GLU A 150 14.42 16.64 -23.47
N GLU A 151 15.51 16.36 -22.76
CA GLU A 151 15.54 16.34 -21.29
C GLU A 151 15.86 17.71 -20.66
N LEU A 152 16.72 18.47 -21.33
CA LEU A 152 17.28 19.73 -20.82
C LEU A 152 16.97 20.94 -21.70
N GLY A 153 16.48 20.74 -22.93
CA GLY A 153 16.19 21.81 -23.89
C GLY A 153 14.70 22.04 -24.19
N SER A 154 13.78 21.40 -23.47
CA SER A 154 12.34 21.46 -23.75
C SER A 154 11.54 22.22 -22.68
N GLY A 155 10.38 22.78 -23.08
CA GLY A 155 9.44 23.46 -22.19
C GLY A 155 10.07 24.66 -21.46
N LYS A 156 9.93 24.74 -20.12
CA LYS A 156 10.51 25.84 -19.31
C LYS A 156 12.05 25.91 -19.39
N LYS A 157 12.72 24.86 -19.88
CA LYS A 157 14.18 24.78 -20.01
C LYS A 157 14.69 25.18 -21.39
N GLU A 158 13.82 25.48 -22.35
CA GLU A 158 14.20 25.84 -23.73
C GLU A 158 15.20 27.00 -23.80
N LYS A 159 15.08 27.99 -22.90
CA LYS A 159 16.04 29.10 -22.76
C LYS A 159 17.49 28.68 -22.43
N PHE A 160 17.70 27.44 -22.00
CA PHE A 160 19.02 26.86 -21.70
C PHE A 160 19.46 25.84 -22.76
N ARG A 161 18.64 25.60 -23.81
CA ARG A 161 18.93 24.60 -24.84
C ARG A 161 20.28 24.83 -25.51
N GLU A 162 20.49 26.03 -26.06
CA GLU A 162 21.74 26.39 -26.74
C GLU A 162 22.96 26.25 -25.82
N LYS A 163 22.80 26.64 -24.55
CA LYS A 163 23.85 26.53 -23.54
C LYS A 163 24.22 25.08 -23.20
N ASN A 164 23.22 24.21 -23.06
CA ASN A 164 23.47 22.79 -22.81
C ASN A 164 24.09 22.10 -24.04
N LEU A 165 23.63 22.43 -25.25
CA LEU A 165 24.25 21.93 -26.49
C LEU A 165 25.70 22.40 -26.63
N SER A 166 25.98 23.66 -26.31
CA SER A 166 27.36 24.16 -26.30
C SER A 166 28.23 23.46 -25.26
N SER A 167 27.71 23.14 -24.07
CA SER A 167 28.43 22.33 -23.07
C SER A 167 28.76 20.94 -23.60
N PHE A 168 27.80 20.30 -24.26
CA PHE A 168 27.98 18.98 -24.87
C PHE A 168 29.06 19.02 -25.95
N GLU A 169 28.99 20.00 -26.85
CA GLU A 169 29.97 20.20 -27.94
C GLU A 169 31.39 20.31 -27.40
N LYS A 170 31.59 21.20 -26.42
CA LYS A 170 32.89 21.46 -25.82
C LYS A 170 33.52 20.21 -25.21
N GLY A 171 32.70 19.36 -24.58
CA GLY A 171 33.16 18.09 -24.04
C GLY A 171 33.55 17.09 -25.14
N TYR A 172 32.74 16.99 -26.19
CA TYR A 172 32.96 16.10 -27.32
C TYR A 172 34.23 16.48 -28.10
N GLU A 173 34.34 17.75 -28.52
CA GLU A 173 35.50 18.27 -29.28
C GLU A 173 36.80 18.15 -28.49
N TYR A 174 36.76 18.43 -27.18
CA TYR A 174 37.94 18.28 -26.33
C TYR A 174 38.41 16.83 -26.29
N ALA A 175 37.48 15.88 -26.12
CA ALA A 175 37.84 14.46 -26.12
C ALA A 175 38.36 14.01 -27.48
N GLU A 176 37.75 14.48 -28.57
CA GLU A 176 38.17 14.18 -29.95
C GLU A 176 39.59 14.66 -30.27
N GLN A 177 39.98 15.82 -29.76
CA GLN A 177 41.30 16.41 -30.04
C GLN A 177 42.43 15.80 -29.20
N ASN A 178 42.12 15.27 -28.02
CA ASN A 178 43.13 14.88 -27.03
C ASN A 178 43.24 13.37 -26.81
N PHE A 179 42.22 12.59 -27.22
CA PHE A 179 42.09 11.21 -26.82
C PHE A 179 41.73 10.29 -27.99
N THR A 180 42.00 9.00 -27.81
CA THR A 180 41.49 7.95 -28.70
C THR A 180 40.27 7.29 -28.04
N PRO A 181 39.19 7.03 -28.79
CA PRO A 181 38.05 6.28 -28.27
C PRO A 181 38.48 4.91 -27.76
N PHE A 182 37.71 4.36 -26.83
CA PHE A 182 37.94 3.01 -26.35
C PHE A 182 37.86 2.03 -27.51
N SER A 183 38.77 1.05 -27.51
CA SER A 183 38.58 -0.20 -28.26
C SER A 183 37.52 -1.02 -27.53
N VAL A 184 36.30 -0.49 -27.43
CA VAL A 184 35.16 -1.31 -27.05
C VAL A 184 35.03 -2.30 -28.18
N ASN A 185 35.21 -3.59 -27.88
CA ASN A 185 35.14 -4.66 -28.89
C ASN A 185 33.96 -4.36 -29.83
N ASP A 186 34.21 -4.17 -31.12
CA ASP A 186 33.27 -3.57 -32.08
C ASP A 186 31.85 -4.18 -31.97
N ASP A 187 31.74 -5.44 -31.54
CA ASP A 187 30.49 -6.13 -31.21
C ASP A 187 29.57 -5.46 -30.17
N PHE A 188 30.08 -4.64 -29.24
CA PHE A 188 29.31 -4.03 -28.13
C PHE A 188 28.21 -3.09 -28.64
N LEU A 189 28.52 -2.22 -29.60
CA LEU A 189 27.54 -1.32 -30.23
C LEU A 189 27.04 -1.84 -31.59
N ASN A 190 27.80 -2.71 -32.28
CA ASN A 190 27.41 -3.21 -33.60
C ASN A 190 26.37 -4.34 -33.57
N ASN A 191 26.08 -4.91 -32.39
CA ASN A 191 24.99 -5.89 -32.20
C ASN A 191 23.91 -5.35 -31.25
N PRO A 192 23.21 -4.25 -31.60
CA PRO A 192 22.15 -3.71 -30.76
C PRO A 192 20.98 -4.68 -30.71
N ILE A 193 20.27 -4.70 -29.58
CA ILE A 193 19.04 -5.46 -29.46
C ILE A 193 17.96 -4.85 -30.34
N LYS A 194 17.36 -5.70 -31.18
CA LYS A 194 16.31 -5.32 -32.14
C LYS A 194 14.90 -5.45 -31.56
N ASP A 195 14.79 -6.10 -30.41
CA ASP A 195 13.52 -6.28 -29.72
C ASP A 195 13.02 -4.95 -29.15
N LYS A 196 11.70 -4.82 -29.05
CA LYS A 196 11.10 -3.68 -28.39
C LYS A 196 11.36 -3.79 -26.88
N THR A 197 12.12 -2.85 -26.34
CA THR A 197 12.45 -2.78 -24.91
C THR A 197 11.74 -1.62 -24.24
N VAL A 198 11.74 -1.61 -22.90
CA VAL A 198 11.33 -0.46 -22.09
C VAL A 198 12.34 -0.26 -20.97
N THR A 199 12.62 0.99 -20.61
CA THR A 199 13.47 1.36 -19.46
C THR A 199 12.64 2.02 -18.38
N LEU A 200 12.46 1.31 -17.25
CA LEU A 200 11.70 1.76 -16.08
C LEU A 200 12.53 1.56 -14.80
N ASN A 201 12.09 2.18 -13.70
CA ASN A 201 12.55 1.84 -12.35
C ASN A 201 11.51 1.00 -11.60
N GLY A 202 11.88 0.46 -10.43
CA GLY A 202 11.04 -0.47 -9.67
C GLY A 202 9.69 0.14 -9.28
N ASN A 203 9.67 1.37 -8.75
CA ASN A 203 8.42 2.01 -8.33
C ASN A 203 7.51 2.35 -9.52
N THR A 204 8.08 2.82 -10.62
CA THR A 204 7.34 3.07 -11.86
C THR A 204 6.73 1.77 -12.38
N SER A 205 7.50 0.68 -12.34
CA SER A 205 7.08 -0.65 -12.77
C SER A 205 5.94 -1.21 -11.93
N VAL A 206 5.95 -0.97 -10.61
CA VAL A 206 4.81 -1.32 -9.73
C VAL A 206 3.54 -0.57 -10.13
N ALA A 207 3.62 0.75 -10.31
CA ALA A 207 2.46 1.56 -10.71
C ALA A 207 1.92 1.11 -12.08
N VAL A 208 2.80 0.92 -13.06
CA VAL A 208 2.46 0.44 -14.40
C VAL A 208 1.82 -0.95 -14.34
N GLY A 209 2.43 -1.89 -13.60
CA GLY A 209 1.91 -3.24 -13.43
C GLY A 209 0.53 -3.26 -12.77
N GLY A 210 0.35 -2.48 -11.69
CA GLY A 210 -0.96 -2.32 -11.05
C GLY A 210 -2.03 -1.77 -11.99
N VAL A 211 -1.72 -0.75 -12.79
CA VAL A 211 -2.66 -0.21 -13.79
C VAL A 211 -2.94 -1.24 -14.90
N MET A 212 -1.93 -1.97 -15.36
CA MET A 212 -2.08 -3.05 -16.35
C MET A 212 -2.97 -4.18 -15.84
N ALA A 213 -2.96 -4.46 -14.54
CA ALA A 213 -3.84 -5.43 -13.87
C ALA A 213 -5.29 -4.94 -13.66
N GLY A 214 -5.56 -3.68 -13.99
CA GLY A 214 -6.87 -3.06 -13.82
C GLY A 214 -7.08 -2.34 -12.49
N THR A 215 -6.02 -2.06 -11.71
CA THR A 215 -6.12 -1.25 -10.48
C THR A 215 -6.71 0.12 -10.79
N LYS A 216 -7.81 0.46 -10.11
CA LYS A 216 -8.53 1.74 -10.26
C LYS A 216 -8.39 2.66 -9.06
N PHE A 217 -7.84 2.16 -7.95
CA PHE A 217 -7.66 2.93 -6.75
C PHE A 217 -6.27 2.70 -6.16
N PHE A 218 -5.50 3.78 -6.01
CA PHE A 218 -4.22 3.81 -5.32
C PHE A 218 -4.34 4.69 -4.08
N SER A 219 -3.86 4.23 -2.93
CA SER A 219 -3.69 5.06 -1.73
C SER A 219 -2.29 4.93 -1.14
N GLY A 220 -1.90 5.91 -0.34
CA GLY A 220 -0.67 5.84 0.44
C GLY A 220 -0.35 7.17 1.08
N TYR A 221 0.16 7.12 2.31
CA TYR A 221 0.77 8.28 2.93
C TYR A 221 2.17 8.47 2.38
N GLN A 222 2.61 9.71 2.20
CA GLN A 222 3.91 9.98 1.61
C GLN A 222 5.04 9.46 2.51
N ILE A 223 5.79 8.50 2.00
CA ILE A 223 6.91 7.88 2.70
C ILE A 223 8.00 7.47 1.70
N THR A 224 9.25 7.82 1.99
CA THR A 224 10.41 7.34 1.21
C THR A 224 10.62 5.85 1.48
N PRO A 225 10.84 5.00 0.47
CA PRO A 225 10.99 5.31 -0.96
C PRO A 225 9.70 5.17 -1.79
N ALA A 226 8.55 4.83 -1.20
CA ALA A 226 7.34 4.42 -1.91
C ALA A 226 6.57 5.53 -2.66
N THR A 227 6.73 6.80 -2.29
CA THR A 227 5.91 7.92 -2.80
C THR A 227 5.83 8.00 -4.34
N SER A 228 6.91 7.69 -5.06
CA SER A 228 6.95 7.81 -6.53
C SER A 228 6.02 6.81 -7.25
N ILE A 229 5.55 5.77 -6.58
CA ILE A 229 4.48 4.89 -7.11
C ILE A 229 3.18 5.68 -7.28
N LEU A 230 2.79 6.47 -6.27
CA LEU A 230 1.58 7.31 -6.32
C LEU A 230 1.72 8.44 -7.34
N GLU A 231 2.91 9.02 -7.48
CA GLU A 231 3.20 10.04 -8.48
C GLU A 231 3.01 9.47 -9.90
N THR A 232 3.56 8.28 -10.16
CA THR A 232 3.41 7.58 -11.43
C THR A 232 1.94 7.24 -11.71
N ALA A 233 1.24 6.66 -10.73
CA ALA A 233 -0.20 6.37 -10.85
C ALA A 233 -1.02 7.65 -11.11
N THR A 234 -0.64 8.78 -10.51
CA THR A 234 -1.29 10.09 -10.74
C THR A 234 -1.02 10.59 -12.16
N LEU A 235 0.21 10.44 -12.67
CA LEU A 235 0.56 10.84 -14.03
C LEU A 235 -0.23 10.05 -15.07
N ILE A 236 -0.33 8.73 -14.91
CA ILE A 236 -1.07 7.82 -15.80
C ILE A 236 -2.61 8.01 -15.64
N GLY A 237 -3.04 8.32 -14.42
CA GLY A 237 -4.45 8.50 -14.04
C GLY A 237 -5.09 9.82 -14.48
N LYS A 238 -4.30 10.78 -15.00
CA LYS A 238 -4.84 12.02 -15.61
C LYS A 238 -5.73 11.76 -16.83
N ASP A 239 -5.60 10.58 -17.42
CA ASP A 239 -6.49 10.13 -18.47
C ASP A 239 -7.81 9.59 -17.90
N GLN A 240 -8.91 10.27 -18.22
CA GLN A 240 -10.25 9.85 -17.80
C GLN A 240 -10.67 8.49 -18.36
N GLU A 241 -10.04 8.00 -19.44
CA GLU A 241 -10.28 6.63 -19.93
C GLU A 241 -9.87 5.57 -18.92
N ASN A 242 -8.81 5.82 -18.14
CA ASN A 242 -8.30 4.86 -17.16
C ASN A 242 -9.11 4.87 -15.85
N LYS A 243 -9.83 5.96 -15.53
CA LYS A 243 -10.62 6.13 -14.29
C LYS A 243 -9.86 5.78 -13.00
N ILE A 244 -8.57 6.14 -12.95
CA ILE A 244 -7.72 5.85 -11.77
C ILE A 244 -7.91 6.94 -10.72
N SER A 245 -8.11 6.52 -9.48
CA SER A 245 -8.16 7.35 -8.30
C SER A 245 -6.86 7.22 -7.53
N VAL A 246 -6.22 8.33 -7.19
CA VAL A 246 -5.07 8.34 -6.29
C VAL A 246 -5.44 9.16 -5.06
N SER A 247 -5.32 8.55 -3.88
CA SER A 247 -5.59 9.19 -2.59
C SER A 247 -4.31 9.32 -1.77
N ASN A 248 -4.08 10.52 -1.25
CA ASN A 248 -3.03 10.80 -0.26
C ASN A 248 -3.74 11.19 1.05
N PRO A 249 -4.04 10.22 1.93
CA PRO A 249 -4.74 10.46 3.19
C PRO A 249 -3.83 11.10 4.24
N GLU A 250 -4.37 11.34 5.43
CA GLU A 250 -3.71 12.01 6.56
C GLU A 250 -2.65 11.15 7.28
N ASP A 251 -2.76 9.83 7.21
CA ASP A 251 -1.84 8.86 7.80
C ASP A 251 -1.97 7.48 7.12
N GLU A 252 -1.11 6.55 7.51
CA GLU A 252 -1.11 5.18 7.03
C GLU A 252 -2.39 4.41 7.41
N LEU A 253 -2.94 4.67 8.61
CA LEU A 253 -4.18 4.03 9.04
C LEU A 253 -5.32 4.34 8.07
N ALA A 254 -5.44 5.58 7.63
CA ALA A 254 -6.43 5.97 6.63
C ALA A 254 -6.13 5.39 5.24
N ALA A 255 -4.86 5.26 4.83
CA ALA A 255 -4.48 4.72 3.52
C ALA A 255 -4.95 3.29 3.28
N ILE A 256 -4.66 2.38 4.21
CA ILE A 256 -5.11 0.99 4.08
C ILE A 256 -6.64 0.88 4.14
N HIS A 257 -7.28 1.65 5.01
CA HIS A 257 -8.73 1.61 5.18
C HIS A 257 -9.50 2.21 3.99
N GLU A 258 -8.94 3.22 3.31
CA GLU A 258 -9.46 3.69 2.03
C GLU A 258 -9.32 2.63 0.93
N ALA A 259 -8.20 1.91 0.87
CA ALA A 259 -8.03 0.81 -0.10
C ALA A 259 -9.03 -0.33 0.17
N ILE A 260 -9.27 -0.68 1.43
CA ILE A 260 -10.30 -1.65 1.83
C ILE A 260 -11.69 -1.15 1.40
N GLY A 261 -12.01 0.12 1.64
CA GLY A 261 -13.27 0.72 1.19
C GLY A 261 -13.42 0.70 -0.34
N ALA A 262 -12.37 1.02 -1.08
CA ALA A 262 -12.38 0.94 -2.53
C ALA A 262 -12.55 -0.49 -3.05
N SER A 263 -11.92 -1.46 -2.40
CA SER A 263 -12.07 -2.89 -2.70
C SER A 263 -13.49 -3.40 -2.43
N PHE A 264 -14.08 -3.00 -1.31
CA PHE A 264 -15.49 -3.28 -1.00
C PHE A 264 -16.42 -2.72 -2.08
N ALA A 265 -16.15 -1.52 -2.59
CA ALA A 265 -16.89 -0.89 -3.68
C ALA A 265 -16.63 -1.51 -5.07
N GLY A 266 -15.78 -2.54 -5.16
CA GLY A 266 -15.54 -3.31 -6.38
C GLY A 266 -14.32 -2.89 -7.21
N ASN A 267 -13.53 -1.90 -6.76
CA ASN A 267 -12.28 -1.56 -7.43
C ASN A 267 -11.15 -2.51 -7.02
N LYS A 268 -10.31 -2.91 -7.96
CA LYS A 268 -8.96 -3.39 -7.64
C LYS A 268 -8.19 -2.24 -6.99
N ALA A 269 -7.73 -2.46 -5.76
CA ALA A 269 -7.15 -1.43 -4.92
C ALA A 269 -5.73 -1.81 -4.48
N MET A 270 -4.83 -0.83 -4.58
CA MET A 270 -3.43 -0.96 -4.16
C MET A 270 -3.10 0.17 -3.18
N THR A 271 -2.43 -0.15 -2.07
CA THR A 271 -1.85 0.84 -1.16
C THR A 271 -0.34 0.67 -1.11
N VAL A 272 0.40 1.76 -0.91
CA VAL A 272 1.87 1.75 -0.93
C VAL A 272 2.44 2.32 0.36
N THR A 273 3.53 1.72 0.85
CA THR A 273 4.17 2.09 2.11
C THR A 273 5.63 1.60 2.20
N SER A 274 6.23 1.75 3.38
CA SER A 274 7.50 1.13 3.79
C SER A 274 7.35 0.58 5.21
N GLY A 275 8.34 -0.12 5.77
CA GLY A 275 8.29 -0.78 7.09
C GLY A 275 7.53 -0.05 8.21
N PRO A 276 7.78 1.26 8.50
CA PRO A 276 7.03 1.99 9.54
C PRO A 276 5.52 2.05 9.27
N GLY A 277 5.13 2.21 8.02
CA GLY A 277 3.74 2.26 7.63
C GLY A 277 3.10 0.88 7.51
N LEU A 278 3.85 -0.15 7.12
CA LEU A 278 3.40 -1.54 7.19
C LEU A 278 3.05 -1.93 8.63
N ALA A 279 3.83 -1.47 9.62
CA ALA A 279 3.54 -1.69 11.03
C ALA A 279 2.18 -1.07 11.45
N LEU A 280 1.85 0.13 10.94
CA LEU A 280 0.56 0.78 11.14
C LEU A 280 -0.57 0.10 10.36
N TYR A 281 -0.28 -0.56 9.24
CA TYR A 281 -1.27 -1.29 8.44
C TYR A 281 -1.75 -2.59 9.09
N THR A 282 -1.07 -3.12 10.11
CA THR A 282 -1.35 -4.44 10.70
C THR A 282 -2.81 -4.65 11.12
N GLU A 283 -3.48 -3.63 11.69
CA GLU A 283 -4.91 -3.68 12.01
C GLU A 283 -5.79 -3.77 10.74
N GLY A 284 -5.45 -2.99 9.71
CA GLY A 284 -6.15 -2.99 8.42
C GLY A 284 -5.95 -4.29 7.63
N LEU A 285 -4.74 -4.87 7.66
CA LEU A 285 -4.47 -6.19 7.06
C LEU A 285 -5.34 -7.28 7.68
N GLY A 286 -5.48 -7.27 9.01
CA GLY A 286 -6.38 -8.17 9.72
C GLY A 286 -7.85 -7.97 9.32
N LEU A 287 -8.30 -6.71 9.19
CA LEU A 287 -9.65 -6.39 8.73
C LEU A 287 -9.90 -6.90 7.31
N ALA A 288 -8.96 -6.69 6.38
CA ALA A 288 -9.08 -7.14 5.00
C ALA A 288 -9.10 -8.68 4.90
N GLY A 289 -8.26 -9.37 5.68
CA GLY A 289 -8.28 -10.83 5.78
C GLY A 289 -9.59 -11.38 6.35
N MET A 290 -10.10 -10.78 7.43
CA MET A 290 -11.39 -11.16 8.04
C MET A 290 -12.56 -10.91 7.08
N CYS A 291 -12.59 -9.74 6.42
CA CYS A 291 -13.66 -9.38 5.48
C CYS A 291 -13.56 -10.12 4.13
N GLU A 292 -12.46 -10.84 3.89
CA GLU A 292 -12.13 -11.47 2.60
C GLU A 292 -12.12 -10.44 1.45
N LEU A 293 -11.51 -9.28 1.69
CA LEU A 293 -11.43 -8.20 0.69
C LEU A 293 -10.03 -8.16 0.07
N PRO A 294 -9.92 -8.21 -1.27
CA PRO A 294 -8.63 -8.16 -1.96
C PRO A 294 -8.04 -6.76 -1.88
N VAL A 295 -6.82 -6.66 -1.36
CA VAL A 295 -6.04 -5.41 -1.32
C VAL A 295 -4.58 -5.77 -1.55
N VAL A 296 -3.93 -5.07 -2.48
CA VAL A 296 -2.48 -5.18 -2.67
C VAL A 296 -1.79 -4.12 -1.83
N VAL A 297 -0.83 -4.51 -1.00
CA VAL A 297 0.04 -3.63 -0.23
C VAL A 297 1.45 -3.74 -0.82
N VAL A 298 2.01 -2.64 -1.27
CA VAL A 298 3.41 -2.59 -1.71
C VAL A 298 4.23 -2.02 -0.57
N ASP A 299 5.10 -2.85 -0.01
CA ASP A 299 6.07 -2.46 1.00
C ASP A 299 7.44 -2.28 0.33
N VAL A 300 7.85 -1.03 0.19
CA VAL A 300 9.17 -0.65 -0.33
C VAL A 300 10.11 -0.59 0.86
N GLN A 301 10.70 -1.73 1.20
CA GLN A 301 11.56 -1.89 2.38
C GLN A 301 12.75 -0.93 2.33
N ARG A 302 13.17 -0.46 3.51
CA ARG A 302 14.29 0.48 3.70
C ARG A 302 14.97 0.19 5.02
N GLY A 303 16.11 0.83 5.27
CA GLY A 303 16.85 0.66 6.52
C GLY A 303 15.97 0.85 7.77
N ALA A 304 15.94 -0.15 8.65
CA ALA A 304 15.08 -0.25 9.83
C ALA A 304 15.93 -0.48 11.11
N PRO A 305 15.39 -0.55 12.35
CA PRO A 305 14.00 -0.43 12.79
C PRO A 305 13.52 1.03 12.96
N SER A 306 12.22 1.22 13.23
CA SER A 306 11.61 2.54 13.44
C SER A 306 11.86 3.45 12.22
N THR A 307 12.25 4.72 12.41
CA THR A 307 12.60 5.60 11.29
C THR A 307 13.74 5.05 10.43
N GLY A 308 14.74 4.42 11.08
CA GLY A 308 15.90 3.78 10.47
C GLY A 308 16.70 4.67 9.52
N LEU A 309 17.06 4.14 8.35
CA LEU A 309 17.78 4.82 7.26
C LEU A 309 16.86 4.91 6.03
N PRO A 310 16.04 5.97 5.91
CA PRO A 310 14.97 6.05 4.90
C PRO A 310 15.42 5.93 3.44
N THR A 311 16.71 6.19 3.19
CA THR A 311 17.33 6.28 1.87
C THR A 311 18.22 5.10 1.54
N GLN A 312 18.30 4.11 2.43
CA GLN A 312 19.15 2.93 2.25
C GLN A 312 18.28 1.68 2.13
N THR A 313 18.78 0.68 1.41
CA THR A 313 18.09 -0.57 1.18
C THR A 313 18.29 -1.54 2.34
N GLU A 314 17.25 -2.28 2.70
CA GLU A 314 17.31 -3.36 3.67
C GLU A 314 16.15 -4.33 3.38
N GLN A 315 16.28 -5.58 3.80
CA GLN A 315 15.30 -6.65 3.60
C GLN A 315 14.88 -7.23 4.96
N SER A 316 14.45 -6.37 5.89
CA SER A 316 14.17 -6.73 7.28
C SER A 316 12.69 -6.69 7.68
N ASP A 317 11.77 -6.50 6.73
CA ASP A 317 10.33 -6.49 7.00
C ASP A 317 9.63 -7.82 6.69
N LEU A 318 10.35 -8.87 6.27
CA LEU A 318 9.75 -10.17 5.88
C LEU A 318 8.89 -10.77 7.00
N ASN A 319 9.37 -10.78 8.24
CA ASN A 319 8.61 -11.29 9.39
C ASN A 319 7.36 -10.45 9.66
N LEU A 320 7.44 -9.12 9.51
CA LEU A 320 6.28 -8.25 9.64
C LEU A 320 5.26 -8.52 8.52
N ALA A 321 5.73 -8.77 7.30
CA ALA A 321 4.86 -9.13 6.18
C ALA A 321 4.21 -10.50 6.35
N LEU A 322 4.93 -11.51 6.86
CA LEU A 322 4.42 -12.86 7.08
C LEU A 322 3.46 -12.95 8.27
N TYR A 323 3.76 -12.24 9.36
CA TYR A 323 3.12 -12.45 10.67
C TYR A 323 2.46 -11.19 11.25
N GLY A 324 2.48 -10.06 10.54
CA GLY A 324 1.99 -8.76 11.00
C GLY A 324 0.46 -8.61 11.00
N SER A 325 -0.21 -9.29 11.91
CA SER A 325 -1.53 -8.92 12.47
C SER A 325 -1.84 -9.83 13.67
N SER A 326 -2.88 -9.51 14.44
CA SER A 326 -3.41 -10.46 15.42
C SER A 326 -4.11 -11.64 14.75
N GLY A 327 -4.05 -12.82 15.41
CA GLY A 327 -4.71 -14.06 14.97
C GLY A 327 -4.12 -14.70 13.71
N ASP A 328 -4.70 -15.84 13.31
CA ASP A 328 -4.39 -16.50 12.04
C ASP A 328 -5.10 -15.77 10.89
N SER A 329 -4.42 -14.77 10.32
CA SER A 329 -4.97 -13.93 9.25
C SER A 329 -4.25 -14.21 7.92
N PRO A 330 -4.88 -14.98 7.00
CA PRO A 330 -4.28 -15.40 5.74
C PRO A 330 -3.93 -14.22 4.81
N ARG A 331 -2.76 -14.28 4.19
CA ARG A 331 -2.26 -13.30 3.20
C ARG A 331 -1.19 -13.91 2.31
N ILE A 332 -1.00 -13.34 1.13
CA ILE A 332 0.07 -13.75 0.21
C ILE A 332 1.21 -12.74 0.32
N VAL A 333 2.46 -13.21 0.36
CA VAL A 333 3.67 -12.36 0.43
C VAL A 333 4.57 -12.70 -0.76
N LEU A 334 4.83 -11.70 -1.59
CA LEU A 334 5.62 -11.78 -2.82
C LEU A 334 6.91 -10.99 -2.66
N ALA A 335 8.04 -11.47 -3.19
CA ALA A 335 9.32 -10.76 -3.15
C ALA A 335 10.05 -10.75 -4.52
N PRO A 336 9.61 -9.92 -5.48
CA PRO A 336 10.30 -9.75 -6.75
C PRO A 336 11.74 -9.26 -6.56
N GLY A 337 12.66 -9.75 -7.39
CA GLY A 337 14.10 -9.46 -7.28
C GLY A 337 14.68 -8.54 -8.37
N SER A 338 13.90 -8.17 -9.38
CA SER A 338 14.30 -7.23 -10.43
C SER A 338 13.19 -6.23 -10.74
N VAL A 339 13.50 -5.18 -11.49
CA VAL A 339 12.50 -4.18 -11.91
C VAL A 339 11.49 -4.76 -12.90
N GLU A 340 11.92 -5.69 -13.77
CA GLU A 340 11.01 -6.46 -14.61
C GLU A 340 10.04 -7.27 -13.73
N GLU A 341 10.57 -7.96 -12.72
CA GLU A 341 9.77 -8.74 -11.78
C GLU A 341 8.80 -7.88 -10.95
N THR A 342 9.15 -6.64 -10.57
CA THR A 342 8.19 -5.79 -9.85
C THR A 342 6.99 -5.42 -10.72
N LEU A 343 7.17 -5.29 -12.04
CA LEU A 343 6.05 -5.13 -12.99
C LEU A 343 5.20 -6.40 -13.04
N GLU A 344 5.84 -7.55 -13.32
CA GLU A 344 5.17 -8.85 -13.46
C GLU A 344 4.38 -9.21 -12.19
N TYR A 345 5.02 -9.13 -11.03
CA TYR A 345 4.42 -9.52 -9.75
C TYR A 345 3.45 -8.48 -9.18
N SER A 346 3.43 -7.25 -9.72
CA SER A 346 2.31 -6.34 -9.49
C SER A 346 1.05 -6.78 -10.23
N ILE A 347 1.19 -7.35 -11.43
CA ILE A 347 0.05 -7.92 -12.17
C ILE A 347 -0.41 -9.21 -11.52
N ILE A 348 0.52 -10.14 -11.31
CA ILE A 348 0.25 -11.44 -10.66
C ILE A 348 -0.32 -11.21 -9.27
N GLY A 349 0.30 -10.37 -8.43
CA GLY A 349 -0.17 -10.11 -7.08
C GLY A 349 -1.57 -9.51 -7.03
N THR A 350 -1.93 -8.66 -7.98
CA THR A 350 -3.31 -8.14 -8.10
C THR A 350 -4.29 -9.25 -8.50
N ASN A 351 -3.92 -10.12 -9.44
CA ASN A 351 -4.75 -11.28 -9.81
C ASN A 351 -4.92 -12.24 -8.63
N LEU A 352 -3.84 -12.56 -7.91
CA LEU A 352 -3.87 -13.42 -6.73
C LEU A 352 -4.77 -12.83 -5.64
N ALA A 353 -4.71 -11.51 -5.42
CA ALA A 353 -5.59 -10.82 -4.48
C ALA A 353 -7.06 -11.07 -4.86
N GLU A 354 -7.43 -10.77 -6.11
CA GLU A 354 -8.81 -10.90 -6.60
C GLU A 354 -9.31 -12.35 -6.62
N ARG A 355 -8.48 -13.30 -7.05
CA ARG A 355 -8.82 -14.73 -7.10
C ARG A 355 -9.05 -15.31 -5.71
N TYR A 356 -8.11 -15.09 -4.79
CA TYR A 356 -8.12 -15.68 -3.45
C TYR A 356 -8.83 -14.83 -2.39
N GLN A 357 -9.24 -13.60 -2.74
CA GLN A 357 -9.98 -12.68 -1.88
C GLN A 357 -9.27 -12.46 -0.54
N CYS A 358 -7.98 -12.13 -0.60
CA CYS A 358 -7.15 -11.88 0.56
C CYS A 358 -6.17 -10.72 0.31
N PRO A 359 -5.57 -10.18 1.38
CA PRO A 359 -4.45 -9.25 1.24
C PRO A 359 -3.26 -9.90 0.54
N VAL A 360 -2.59 -9.13 -0.31
CA VAL A 360 -1.31 -9.50 -0.94
C VAL A 360 -0.29 -8.43 -0.62
N ILE A 361 0.86 -8.81 -0.08
CA ILE A 361 1.98 -7.91 0.21
C ILE A 361 3.07 -8.16 -0.84
N ILE A 362 3.50 -7.10 -1.54
CA ILE A 362 4.63 -7.13 -2.45
C ILE A 362 5.80 -6.44 -1.76
N LEU A 363 6.81 -7.22 -1.38
CA LEU A 363 8.06 -6.78 -0.82
C LEU A 363 9.03 -6.42 -1.94
N THR A 364 9.19 -5.12 -2.15
CA THR A 364 10.32 -4.56 -2.90
C THR A 364 11.24 -3.86 -1.89
N ASP A 365 12.21 -3.08 -2.35
CA ASP A 365 13.12 -2.36 -1.47
C ASP A 365 13.62 -1.06 -2.12
N GLN A 366 14.30 -0.25 -1.31
CA GLN A 366 14.86 1.02 -1.74
C GLN A 366 15.79 0.84 -2.94
N PHE A 367 16.55 -0.27 -3.00
CA PHE A 367 17.43 -0.53 -4.14
C PHE A 367 16.64 -0.59 -5.45
N LEU A 368 15.61 -1.44 -5.54
CA LEU A 368 14.77 -1.54 -6.74
C LEU A 368 13.97 -0.27 -7.01
N SER A 369 13.56 0.46 -5.98
CA SER A 369 12.68 1.64 -6.11
C SER A 369 13.24 2.72 -7.05
N VAL A 370 14.57 2.92 -7.03
CA VAL A 370 15.29 3.94 -7.81
C VAL A 370 16.18 3.35 -8.91
N SER A 371 16.44 2.03 -8.87
CA SER A 371 17.22 1.36 -9.92
C SER A 371 16.47 1.35 -11.24
N ASN A 372 17.12 1.69 -12.35
CA ASN A 372 16.53 1.54 -13.68
C ASN A 372 16.99 0.24 -14.31
N GLN A 373 16.09 -0.45 -14.99
CA GLN A 373 16.44 -1.58 -15.82
C GLN A 373 15.75 -1.49 -17.17
N THR A 374 16.45 -1.94 -18.19
CA THR A 374 15.88 -2.19 -19.52
C THR A 374 15.44 -3.65 -19.56
N PHE A 375 14.27 -3.93 -20.11
CA PHE A 375 13.77 -5.30 -20.32
C PHE A 375 12.82 -5.35 -21.52
N ALA A 376 12.51 -6.56 -22.00
CA ALA A 376 11.67 -6.75 -23.19
C ALA A 376 10.20 -6.36 -22.93
N PHE A 377 9.53 -5.75 -23.92
CA PHE A 377 8.15 -5.25 -23.80
C PHE A 377 7.37 -5.36 -25.13
N PRO A 378 6.05 -5.67 -25.16
CA PRO A 378 5.08 -5.73 -24.05
C PRO A 378 5.06 -7.06 -23.30
N LEU A 379 4.70 -6.98 -22.01
CA LEU A 379 4.48 -8.14 -21.15
C LEU A 379 3.02 -8.65 -21.18
N LYS A 380 2.09 -7.87 -21.76
CA LYS A 380 0.64 -8.08 -21.60
C LYS A 380 0.12 -9.44 -22.08
N GLU A 381 0.75 -10.04 -23.09
CA GLU A 381 0.35 -11.36 -23.59
C GLU A 381 0.68 -12.49 -22.60
N LYS A 382 1.55 -12.24 -21.61
CA LYS A 382 1.97 -13.25 -20.62
C LYS A 382 1.04 -13.36 -19.41
N PHE A 383 0.26 -12.32 -19.09
CA PHE A 383 -0.50 -12.25 -17.83
C PHE A 383 -1.94 -11.77 -18.06
N PRO A 384 -2.94 -12.67 -18.19
CA PRO A 384 -4.34 -12.28 -18.32
C PRO A 384 -4.82 -11.58 -17.04
N ILE A 385 -5.76 -10.64 -17.19
CA ILE A 385 -6.35 -9.93 -16.04
C ILE A 385 -7.46 -10.80 -15.45
N GLU A 386 -7.44 -10.98 -14.14
CA GLU A 386 -8.46 -11.78 -13.43
C GLU A 386 -9.39 -10.92 -12.59
N GLU A 387 -10.65 -11.35 -12.49
CA GLU A 387 -11.70 -10.68 -11.74
C GLU A 387 -12.16 -11.59 -10.60
N ARG A 388 -12.57 -11.00 -9.48
CA ARG A 388 -13.18 -11.76 -8.37
C ARG A 388 -14.39 -12.58 -8.84
N LEU A 389 -14.56 -13.75 -8.25
CA LEU A 389 -15.74 -14.60 -8.45
C LEU A 389 -17.02 -13.82 -8.09
N LYS A 390 -17.96 -13.74 -9.02
CA LYS A 390 -19.24 -13.03 -8.84
C LYS A 390 -20.38 -14.02 -8.58
N PRO A 391 -21.42 -13.61 -7.82
CA PRO A 391 -22.60 -14.44 -7.62
C PRO A 391 -23.33 -14.65 -8.95
N THR A 392 -24.00 -15.80 -9.05
CA THR A 392 -24.91 -16.10 -10.16
C THR A 392 -26.23 -15.34 -10.03
N GLU A 393 -26.96 -15.15 -11.12
CA GLU A 393 -28.31 -14.53 -11.08
C GLU A 393 -29.25 -15.29 -10.12
N THR A 394 -29.18 -16.61 -10.10
CA THR A 394 -29.99 -17.44 -9.19
C THR A 394 -29.65 -17.19 -7.72
N GLU A 395 -28.39 -16.97 -7.37
CA GLU A 395 -27.99 -16.61 -6.01
C GLU A 395 -28.50 -15.22 -5.62
N LEU A 396 -28.49 -14.26 -6.56
CA LEU A 396 -29.03 -12.92 -6.33
C LEU A 396 -30.56 -12.91 -6.16
N GLU A 397 -31.29 -13.79 -6.87
CA GLU A 397 -32.75 -13.87 -6.82
C GLU A 397 -33.28 -14.65 -5.61
N LYS A 398 -32.64 -15.77 -5.28
CA LYS A 398 -33.14 -16.69 -4.25
C LYS A 398 -32.55 -16.44 -2.87
N GLY A 399 -31.45 -15.69 -2.82
CA GLY A 399 -30.79 -15.30 -1.59
C GLY A 399 -29.28 -15.51 -1.63
N TYR A 400 -28.55 -14.44 -1.31
CA TYR A 400 -27.10 -14.36 -1.45
C TYR A 400 -26.38 -14.50 -0.09
N MET A 401 -25.31 -15.28 -0.08
CA MET A 401 -24.44 -15.50 1.09
C MET A 401 -23.00 -15.10 0.74
N ARG A 402 -22.51 -14.00 1.32
CA ARG A 402 -21.15 -13.50 1.05
C ARG A 402 -20.07 -14.50 1.46
N TYR A 403 -20.28 -15.25 2.55
CA TYR A 403 -19.28 -16.17 3.13
C TYR A 403 -19.71 -17.63 3.00
N LYS A 404 -20.45 -17.94 1.94
CA LYS A 404 -20.86 -19.32 1.59
C LYS A 404 -19.67 -20.28 1.70
N LEU A 405 -19.86 -21.39 2.38
CA LEU A 405 -18.88 -22.47 2.43
C LEU A 405 -18.82 -23.16 1.07
N THR A 406 -17.64 -23.22 0.48
CA THR A 406 -17.36 -23.84 -0.82
C THR A 406 -16.15 -24.76 -0.67
N ASP A 407 -16.01 -25.73 -1.58
CA ASP A 407 -14.91 -26.69 -1.53
C ASP A 407 -13.52 -26.01 -1.61
N SER A 408 -13.42 -24.90 -2.36
CA SER A 408 -12.19 -24.08 -2.44
C SER A 408 -12.05 -23.05 -1.32
N GLY A 409 -13.07 -22.86 -0.48
CA GLY A 409 -13.15 -21.77 0.49
C GLY A 409 -13.39 -20.38 -0.11
N ILE A 410 -13.39 -20.24 -1.44
CA ILE A 410 -13.63 -18.98 -2.16
C ILE A 410 -15.14 -18.80 -2.36
N SER A 411 -15.70 -17.73 -1.79
CA SER A 411 -17.12 -17.41 -1.89
C SER A 411 -17.38 -16.34 -2.96
N PRO A 412 -18.49 -16.39 -3.72
CA PRO A 412 -18.83 -15.32 -4.64
C PRO A 412 -18.99 -13.95 -3.95
N VAL A 413 -18.61 -12.86 -4.62
CA VAL A 413 -18.64 -11.50 -4.09
C VAL A 413 -19.53 -10.59 -4.94
N SER A 414 -20.56 -10.04 -4.31
CA SER A 414 -21.35 -8.95 -4.87
C SER A 414 -20.67 -7.59 -4.69
N ILE A 415 -20.88 -6.68 -5.64
CA ILE A 415 -20.36 -5.31 -5.63
C ILE A 415 -21.50 -4.35 -5.21
N PRO A 416 -21.28 -3.41 -4.27
CA PRO A 416 -22.25 -2.36 -3.93
C PRO A 416 -22.85 -1.69 -5.17
N GLY A 417 -24.17 -1.62 -5.23
CA GLY A 417 -24.96 -1.28 -6.41
C GLY A 417 -25.59 -2.48 -7.12
N THR A 418 -25.16 -3.72 -6.82
CA THR A 418 -25.76 -4.93 -7.39
C THR A 418 -27.05 -5.28 -6.66
N ARG A 419 -28.14 -5.39 -7.41
CA ARG A 419 -29.46 -5.74 -6.92
C ARG A 419 -29.51 -7.19 -6.44
N GLY A 420 -30.12 -7.45 -5.28
CA GLY A 420 -30.17 -8.78 -4.65
C GLY A 420 -28.85 -9.26 -4.04
N GLY A 421 -27.77 -8.49 -4.19
CA GLY A 421 -26.43 -8.85 -3.72
C GLY A 421 -26.00 -8.13 -2.44
N GLN A 422 -26.92 -7.46 -1.74
CA GLN A 422 -26.63 -6.76 -0.49
C GLN A 422 -26.06 -7.75 0.55
N TYR A 423 -25.01 -7.35 1.25
CA TYR A 423 -24.41 -8.17 2.30
C TYR A 423 -23.75 -7.33 3.38
N ARG A 424 -23.47 -8.00 4.49
CA ARG A 424 -22.76 -7.43 5.64
C ARG A 424 -21.36 -8.00 5.68
N THR A 425 -20.41 -7.13 5.96
CA THR A 425 -19.03 -7.52 6.25
C THR A 425 -18.58 -6.85 7.54
N THR A 426 -17.77 -7.55 8.31
CA THR A 426 -17.33 -7.07 9.62
C THR A 426 -15.96 -7.63 9.98
N GLY A 427 -15.19 -6.85 10.76
CA GLY A 427 -13.98 -7.34 11.42
C GLY A 427 -14.23 -8.34 12.58
N LEU A 428 -15.48 -8.59 12.95
CA LEU A 428 -15.85 -9.66 13.89
C LEU A 428 -15.92 -11.02 13.18
N GLU A 429 -15.79 -12.11 13.94
CA GLU A 429 -16.12 -13.43 13.40
C GLU A 429 -17.60 -13.49 13.00
N HIS A 430 -17.90 -14.18 11.91
CA HIS A 430 -19.23 -14.16 11.31
C HIS A 430 -19.63 -15.50 10.69
N ASP A 431 -20.93 -15.67 10.47
CA ASP A 431 -21.50 -16.82 9.76
C ASP A 431 -21.48 -16.63 8.22
N GLN A 432 -22.09 -17.55 7.48
CA GLN A 432 -22.13 -17.53 6.01
C GLN A 432 -22.86 -16.29 5.43
N LEU A 433 -23.76 -15.67 6.19
CA LEU A 433 -24.52 -14.47 5.82
C LEU A 433 -23.80 -13.17 6.24
N GLY A 434 -22.71 -13.27 7.02
CA GLY A 434 -21.98 -12.13 7.54
C GLY A 434 -22.53 -11.61 8.88
N PHE A 435 -23.39 -12.37 9.55
CA PHE A 435 -23.82 -12.04 10.91
C PHE A 435 -22.72 -12.39 11.90
N GLN A 436 -22.43 -11.46 12.80
CA GLN A 436 -21.45 -11.68 13.86
C GLN A 436 -21.84 -12.90 14.71
N VAL A 437 -20.86 -13.72 15.10
CA VAL A 437 -21.06 -14.83 16.03
C VAL A 437 -20.40 -14.48 17.34
N THR A 438 -21.21 -14.33 18.39
CA THR A 438 -20.73 -13.89 19.72
C THR A 438 -20.46 -15.06 20.68
N GLU A 439 -21.07 -16.22 20.42
CA GLU A 439 -20.92 -17.44 21.22
C GLU A 439 -20.79 -18.66 20.28
N GLY A 440 -19.66 -19.37 20.30
CA GLY A 440 -19.53 -20.65 19.59
C GLY A 440 -18.16 -20.92 18.96
N GLY A 441 -17.38 -21.83 19.57
CA GLY A 441 -16.08 -22.27 19.03
C GLY A 441 -16.18 -22.98 17.67
N LYS A 442 -17.31 -23.61 17.36
CA LYS A 442 -17.53 -24.37 16.11
C LYS A 442 -17.60 -23.50 14.85
N ASN A 443 -18.32 -22.37 14.89
CA ASN A 443 -18.35 -21.46 13.73
C ASN A 443 -16.97 -20.88 13.45
N HIS A 444 -16.27 -20.47 14.52
CA HIS A 444 -14.90 -19.96 14.41
C HIS A 444 -13.97 -20.98 13.77
N GLU A 445 -14.01 -22.24 14.21
CA GLU A 445 -13.21 -23.34 13.62
C GLU A 445 -13.49 -23.51 12.12
N VAL A 446 -14.76 -23.56 11.72
CA VAL A 446 -15.16 -23.74 10.30
C VAL A 446 -14.77 -22.54 9.44
N MET A 447 -15.04 -21.31 9.90
CA MET A 447 -14.74 -20.11 9.13
C MET A 447 -13.24 -19.81 9.05
N MET A 448 -12.47 -20.18 10.06
CA MET A 448 -11.01 -20.14 10.00
C MET A 448 -10.46 -21.18 9.03
N ALA A 449 -10.99 -22.40 9.04
CA ALA A 449 -10.64 -23.41 8.05
C ALA A 449 -10.96 -22.94 6.61
N LYS A 450 -12.15 -22.38 6.38
CA LYS A 450 -12.54 -21.78 5.09
C LYS A 450 -11.53 -20.74 4.62
N ARG A 451 -11.15 -19.79 5.49
CA ARG A 451 -10.19 -18.73 5.15
C ARG A 451 -8.79 -19.28 4.84
N ARG A 452 -8.36 -20.33 5.55
CA ARG A 452 -7.10 -21.05 5.28
C ARG A 452 -7.12 -21.77 3.93
N LEU A 453 -8.20 -22.50 3.62
CA LEU A 453 -8.30 -23.36 2.43
C LEU A 453 -8.12 -22.62 1.10
N LYS A 454 -8.54 -21.35 1.04
CA LYS A 454 -8.34 -20.53 -0.15
C LYS A 454 -6.89 -20.52 -0.62
N LEU A 455 -5.94 -20.53 0.32
CA LEU A 455 -4.51 -20.44 -0.01
C LEU A 455 -3.83 -21.80 -0.11
N GLU A 456 -4.54 -22.90 0.12
CA GLU A 456 -4.01 -24.25 -0.07
C GLU A 456 -3.89 -24.59 -1.56
N SER A 457 -4.90 -24.22 -2.37
CA SER A 457 -4.86 -24.48 -3.81
C SER A 457 -3.79 -23.67 -4.55
N LEU A 458 -3.38 -22.52 -4.02
CA LEU A 458 -2.31 -21.68 -4.56
C LEU A 458 -1.00 -22.45 -4.77
N ARG A 459 -0.68 -23.41 -3.89
CA ARG A 459 0.57 -24.19 -3.98
C ARG A 459 0.64 -25.08 -5.22
N GLU A 460 -0.51 -25.53 -5.70
CA GLU A 460 -0.65 -26.43 -6.83
C GLU A 460 -1.04 -25.67 -8.11
N GLU A 461 -2.04 -24.80 -8.03
CA GLU A 461 -2.57 -24.06 -9.20
C GLU A 461 -1.61 -23.00 -9.73
N ASP A 462 -0.81 -22.37 -8.85
CA ASP A 462 0.10 -21.28 -9.20
C ASP A 462 1.57 -21.68 -8.99
N ARG A 463 1.89 -22.98 -9.08
CA ARG A 463 3.22 -23.53 -8.76
C ARG A 463 4.38 -22.86 -9.52
N ASP A 464 4.17 -22.53 -10.78
CA ASP A 464 5.21 -21.98 -11.68
C ASP A 464 5.71 -20.58 -11.29
N ILE A 465 4.93 -19.85 -10.48
CA ILE A 465 5.30 -18.50 -10.02
C ILE A 465 5.89 -18.49 -8.59
N LEU A 466 5.91 -19.62 -7.89
CA LEU A 466 6.28 -19.67 -6.47
C LEU A 466 7.79 -19.55 -6.26
N VAL A 467 8.58 -20.24 -7.10
CA VAL A 467 10.04 -20.33 -6.97
C VAL A 467 10.67 -20.27 -8.35
N LYS A 468 11.59 -19.31 -8.56
CA LYS A 468 12.52 -19.36 -9.69
C LYS A 468 13.75 -20.15 -9.29
N SER A 469 14.33 -20.90 -10.21
CA SER A 469 15.55 -21.67 -9.94
C SER A 469 16.44 -21.79 -11.15
N ASP A 470 17.72 -22.03 -10.90
CA ASP A 470 18.75 -22.36 -11.88
C ASP A 470 19.59 -23.46 -11.24
N LYS A 471 19.34 -24.72 -11.60
CA LYS A 471 19.84 -25.90 -10.90
C LYS A 471 21.04 -26.52 -11.63
N SER A 472 21.96 -27.12 -10.89
CA SER A 472 22.98 -28.04 -11.43
C SER A 472 22.72 -29.44 -10.87
N ASP A 473 22.70 -30.46 -11.74
CA ASP A 473 22.37 -31.84 -11.37
C ASP A 473 23.35 -32.45 -10.35
N ASN A 474 24.60 -31.94 -10.29
CA ASN A 474 25.65 -32.45 -9.41
C ASN A 474 25.96 -31.49 -8.23
N ALA A 475 25.11 -30.48 -8.00
CA ALA A 475 25.36 -29.49 -6.96
C ALA A 475 25.18 -30.09 -5.56
N ASN A 476 26.19 -29.89 -4.71
CA ASN A 476 26.11 -30.21 -3.27
C ASN A 476 25.73 -28.97 -2.44
N ILE A 477 25.79 -27.78 -3.03
CA ILE A 477 25.50 -26.50 -2.40
C ILE A 477 24.31 -25.85 -3.12
N ALA A 478 23.36 -25.32 -2.37
CA ALA A 478 22.32 -24.44 -2.88
C ALA A 478 22.46 -23.03 -2.30
N VAL A 479 22.24 -22.01 -3.11
CA VAL A 479 22.11 -20.61 -2.69
C VAL A 479 20.65 -20.22 -2.82
N VAL A 480 20.03 -19.80 -1.72
CA VAL A 480 18.60 -19.41 -1.67
C VAL A 480 18.51 -17.94 -1.31
N SER A 481 18.10 -17.10 -2.26
CA SER A 481 18.08 -15.64 -2.09
C SER A 481 16.77 -15.01 -2.57
N TRP A 482 16.45 -13.81 -2.13
CA TRP A 482 15.13 -13.21 -2.35
C TRP A 482 15.21 -11.68 -2.48
N GLY A 483 14.18 -11.07 -3.07
CA GLY A 483 14.18 -9.63 -3.32
C GLY A 483 15.38 -9.16 -4.15
N SER A 484 15.77 -7.89 -4.03
CA SER A 484 16.83 -7.27 -4.83
C SER A 484 18.22 -7.91 -4.72
N THR A 485 18.48 -8.68 -3.67
CA THR A 485 19.76 -9.40 -3.53
C THR A 485 19.88 -10.54 -4.54
N SER A 486 18.75 -11.08 -5.01
CA SER A 486 18.72 -12.32 -5.76
C SER A 486 19.50 -12.30 -7.09
N PRO A 487 19.42 -11.24 -7.92
CA PRO A 487 20.25 -11.12 -9.13
C PRO A 487 21.76 -11.14 -8.84
N PHE A 488 22.22 -10.52 -7.74
CA PHE A 488 23.65 -10.55 -7.36
C PHE A 488 24.10 -11.98 -7.04
N MET A 489 23.27 -12.72 -6.29
CA MET A 489 23.55 -14.12 -5.95
C MET A 489 23.58 -15.00 -7.19
N LYS A 490 22.62 -14.81 -8.11
CA LYS A 490 22.59 -15.56 -9.37
C LYS A 490 23.83 -15.29 -10.21
N ARG A 491 24.33 -14.05 -10.22
CA ARG A 491 25.57 -13.68 -10.92
C ARG A 491 26.80 -14.34 -10.28
N ALA A 492 26.89 -14.38 -8.95
CA ALA A 492 27.96 -15.06 -8.23
C ALA A 492 27.95 -16.58 -8.45
N VAL A 493 26.77 -17.22 -8.43
CA VAL A 493 26.62 -18.65 -8.74
C VAL A 493 27.05 -18.95 -10.19
N LYS A 494 26.74 -18.06 -11.13
CA LYS A 494 27.20 -18.20 -12.52
C LYS A 494 28.73 -18.16 -12.60
N LEU A 495 29.40 -17.22 -11.93
CA LEU A 495 30.86 -17.15 -11.87
C LEU A 495 31.46 -18.41 -11.22
N ALA A 496 30.90 -18.85 -10.10
CA ALA A 496 31.31 -20.08 -9.42
C ALA A 496 31.23 -21.31 -10.35
N ARG A 497 30.17 -21.42 -11.16
CA ARG A 497 30.04 -22.50 -12.15
C ARG A 497 31.03 -22.38 -13.31
N GLU A 498 31.33 -21.16 -13.77
CA GLU A 498 32.38 -20.91 -14.76
C GLU A 498 33.75 -21.40 -14.26
N ASP A 499 33.98 -21.35 -12.94
CA ASP A 499 35.17 -21.90 -12.26
C ASP A 499 35.01 -23.37 -11.82
N GLY A 500 34.01 -24.08 -12.35
CA GLY A 500 33.81 -25.51 -12.12
C GLY A 500 33.30 -25.86 -10.72
N ILE A 501 32.53 -24.97 -10.08
CA ILE A 501 31.85 -25.23 -8.82
C ILE A 501 30.38 -25.54 -9.09
N ASP A 502 29.95 -26.77 -8.77
CA ASP A 502 28.54 -27.18 -8.86
C ASP A 502 27.72 -26.61 -7.70
N VAL A 503 26.99 -25.54 -7.98
CA VAL A 503 26.09 -24.85 -7.04
C VAL A 503 24.74 -24.61 -7.70
N SER A 504 23.63 -24.85 -7.00
CA SER A 504 22.28 -24.50 -7.45
C SER A 504 21.85 -23.14 -6.90
N TRP A 505 20.99 -22.43 -7.62
CA TRP A 505 20.39 -21.16 -7.17
C TRP A 505 18.87 -21.26 -7.15
N TYR A 506 18.26 -20.70 -6.10
CA TYR A 506 16.82 -20.60 -5.93
C TYR A 506 16.43 -19.19 -5.49
N GLN A 507 15.29 -18.73 -5.99
CA GLN A 507 14.63 -17.51 -5.59
C GLN A 507 13.16 -17.81 -5.23
N PRO A 508 12.85 -17.96 -3.93
CA PRO A 508 11.49 -17.96 -3.45
C PRO A 508 10.82 -16.62 -3.76
N ILE A 509 9.76 -16.62 -4.54
CA ILE A 509 9.00 -15.40 -4.86
C ILE A 509 7.78 -15.30 -3.96
N VAL A 510 6.91 -16.31 -3.95
CA VAL A 510 5.70 -16.35 -3.12
C VAL A 510 6.04 -16.99 -1.77
N ILE A 511 6.75 -16.25 -0.93
CA ILE A 511 7.39 -16.76 0.29
C ILE A 511 6.37 -17.37 1.26
N SER A 512 5.17 -16.78 1.40
CA SER A 512 4.21 -17.28 2.39
C SER A 512 3.66 -18.69 2.11
N HIS A 513 3.77 -19.18 0.87
CA HIS A 513 3.13 -20.43 0.40
C HIS A 513 4.03 -21.26 -0.54
N LEU A 514 5.31 -21.41 -0.21
CA LEU A 514 6.20 -22.29 -0.98
C LEU A 514 5.71 -23.74 -0.95
N PRO A 515 5.93 -24.51 -2.03
CA PRO A 515 5.46 -25.89 -2.13
C PRO A 515 6.25 -26.80 -1.18
N GLU A 516 5.65 -27.87 -0.66
CA GLU A 516 6.31 -28.71 0.36
C GLU A 516 7.60 -29.37 -0.17
N ASP A 517 7.58 -29.79 -1.43
CA ASP A 517 8.72 -30.43 -2.08
C ASP A 517 9.90 -29.49 -2.32
N PHE A 518 9.71 -28.17 -2.26
CA PHE A 518 10.83 -27.22 -2.25
C PHE A 518 11.69 -27.40 -0.99
N TYR A 519 11.08 -27.61 0.17
CA TYR A 519 11.84 -27.84 1.41
C TYR A 519 12.54 -29.21 1.41
N ASP A 520 11.86 -30.23 0.87
CA ASP A 520 12.47 -31.56 0.71
C ASP A 520 13.64 -31.52 -0.28
N GLU A 521 13.52 -30.76 -1.37
CA GLU A 521 14.60 -30.52 -2.32
C GLU A 521 15.80 -29.82 -1.66
N LEU A 522 15.57 -28.76 -0.87
CA LEU A 522 16.64 -28.09 -0.13
C LEU A 522 17.39 -29.04 0.83
N ASN A 523 16.70 -30.00 1.42
CA ASN A 523 17.30 -31.02 2.29
C ASN A 523 18.20 -32.03 1.56
N GLN A 524 18.13 -32.11 0.23
CA GLN A 524 19.00 -32.98 -0.59
C GLN A 524 20.40 -32.40 -0.79
N TYR A 525 20.54 -31.08 -0.62
CA TYR A 525 21.84 -30.41 -0.64
C TYR A 525 22.58 -30.67 0.67
N ASP A 526 23.91 -30.77 0.60
CA ASP A 526 24.74 -30.90 1.80
C ASP A 526 24.82 -29.57 2.56
N LEU A 527 24.65 -28.45 1.84
CA LEU A 527 24.58 -27.12 2.43
C LEU A 527 23.68 -26.17 1.64
N VAL A 528 22.92 -25.35 2.37
CA VAL A 528 22.04 -24.30 1.87
C VAL A 528 22.53 -22.95 2.41
N VAL A 529 23.08 -22.11 1.56
CA VAL A 529 23.51 -20.75 1.90
C VAL A 529 22.37 -19.78 1.63
N VAL A 530 22.00 -19.00 2.65
CA VAL A 530 20.90 -18.04 2.59
C VAL A 530 21.44 -16.63 2.80
N PRO A 531 21.81 -15.92 1.71
CA PRO A 531 22.24 -14.53 1.78
C PRO A 531 21.06 -13.58 1.86
N GLU A 532 21.08 -12.67 2.84
CA GLU A 532 19.98 -11.73 3.07
C GLU A 532 20.45 -10.42 3.73
N LEU A 533 19.84 -9.31 3.30
CA LEU A 533 20.14 -7.96 3.82
C LEU A 533 19.32 -7.67 5.10
N ASN A 534 19.51 -8.48 6.13
CA ASN A 534 19.02 -8.23 7.48
C ASN A 534 19.92 -8.96 8.49
N ASP A 535 19.90 -8.53 9.75
CA ASP A 535 20.76 -9.08 10.81
C ASP A 535 20.37 -10.50 11.26
N SER A 536 19.07 -10.80 11.33
CA SER A 536 18.55 -12.02 11.97
C SER A 536 18.58 -13.28 11.10
N GLY A 537 18.60 -13.14 9.78
CA GLY A 537 18.40 -14.25 8.86
C GLY A 537 16.94 -14.69 8.77
N GLN A 538 16.01 -13.76 8.47
CA GLN A 538 14.56 -14.00 8.49
C GLN A 538 14.12 -15.09 7.50
N LEU A 539 14.65 -15.09 6.27
CA LEU A 539 14.30 -16.15 5.31
C LEU A 539 14.88 -17.48 5.76
N ALA A 540 16.13 -17.50 6.23
CA ALA A 540 16.75 -18.72 6.74
C ALA A 540 15.93 -19.34 7.90
N ASP A 541 15.50 -18.52 8.87
CA ASP A 541 14.66 -18.97 9.97
C ASP A 541 13.30 -19.49 9.49
N TYR A 542 12.70 -18.83 8.50
CA TYR A 542 11.46 -19.30 7.88
C TYR A 542 11.64 -20.69 7.24
N LEU A 543 12.72 -20.91 6.47
CA LEU A 543 13.01 -22.21 5.84
C LEU A 543 13.22 -23.31 6.88
N ILE A 544 13.96 -23.02 7.95
CA ILE A 544 14.17 -23.95 9.07
C ILE A 544 12.83 -24.29 9.74
N GLN A 545 12.01 -23.28 10.03
CA GLN A 545 10.69 -23.47 10.62
C GLN A 545 9.78 -24.36 9.76
N LYS A 546 9.93 -24.32 8.43
CA LYS A 546 9.13 -25.10 7.48
C LYS A 546 9.66 -26.52 7.22
N GLY A 547 10.86 -26.86 7.70
CA GLY A 547 11.37 -28.22 7.69
C GLY A 547 12.70 -28.43 6.96
N VAL A 548 13.40 -27.37 6.58
CA VAL A 548 14.81 -27.48 6.14
C VAL A 548 15.69 -27.73 7.36
N ASP A 549 16.61 -28.68 7.28
CA ASP A 549 17.52 -29.02 8.38
C ASP A 549 18.41 -27.82 8.73
N LYS A 550 18.30 -27.35 9.98
CA LYS A 550 19.09 -26.23 10.50
C LYS A 550 20.60 -26.46 10.40
N ASP A 551 21.06 -27.71 10.47
CA ASP A 551 22.49 -28.03 10.44
C ASP A 551 23.07 -27.91 9.02
N LYS A 552 22.20 -27.81 8.00
CA LYS A 552 22.55 -27.56 6.59
C LYS A 552 22.39 -26.09 6.20
N VAL A 553 21.72 -25.27 6.99
CA VAL A 553 21.45 -23.86 6.64
C VAL A 553 22.55 -22.95 7.17
N ARG A 554 23.23 -22.25 6.25
CA ARG A 554 24.19 -21.19 6.54
C ARG A 554 23.54 -19.83 6.31
N LYS A 555 23.35 -19.07 7.39
CA LYS A 555 22.90 -17.68 7.34
C LYS A 555 24.06 -16.78 6.90
N LEU A 556 23.91 -16.08 5.77
CA LEU A 556 24.85 -15.04 5.34
C LEU A 556 24.16 -13.68 5.44
N THR A 557 24.22 -13.09 6.62
CA THR A 557 23.49 -11.86 6.96
C THR A 557 24.37 -10.63 6.78
N LYS A 558 23.76 -9.53 6.31
CA LYS A 558 24.39 -8.21 6.17
C LYS A 558 23.36 -7.14 6.53
N SER A 559 23.73 -6.17 7.36
CA SER A 559 22.82 -5.14 7.88
C SER A 559 23.39 -3.72 7.83
N ASP A 560 24.41 -3.50 7.01
CA ASP A 560 25.02 -2.19 6.76
C ASP A 560 24.20 -1.33 5.77
N CYS A 561 23.08 -1.87 5.27
CA CYS A 561 22.18 -1.27 4.29
C CYS A 561 22.82 -0.98 2.93
N ILE A 562 23.90 -1.68 2.59
CA ILE A 562 24.57 -1.63 1.29
C ILE A 562 24.29 -2.95 0.55
N PRO A 563 23.92 -2.92 -0.74
CA PRO A 563 23.78 -4.14 -1.53
C PRO A 563 25.00 -5.07 -1.42
N PHE A 564 24.76 -6.37 -1.54
CA PHE A 564 25.86 -7.33 -1.62
C PHE A 564 26.71 -7.07 -2.87
N LYS A 565 28.03 -7.22 -2.72
CA LYS A 565 28.93 -7.35 -3.85
C LYS A 565 28.86 -8.78 -4.38
N ILE A 566 29.03 -8.96 -5.69
CA ILE A 566 29.05 -10.29 -6.30
C ILE A 566 30.21 -11.12 -5.73
N LYS A 567 31.37 -10.49 -5.54
CA LYS A 567 32.58 -11.09 -5.00
C LYS A 567 32.41 -11.59 -3.57
N GLU A 568 31.70 -10.84 -2.71
CA GLU A 568 31.42 -11.26 -1.33
C GLU A 568 30.75 -12.64 -1.31
N ILE A 569 29.86 -12.89 -2.25
CA ILE A 569 29.07 -14.13 -2.35
C ILE A 569 29.87 -15.23 -3.04
N TYR A 570 30.61 -14.88 -4.09
CA TYR A 570 31.48 -15.82 -4.78
C TYR A 570 32.57 -16.37 -3.84
N ASP A 571 33.21 -15.47 -3.07
CA ASP A 571 34.21 -15.85 -2.06
C ASP A 571 33.58 -16.73 -0.97
N GLU A 572 32.35 -16.42 -0.54
CA GLU A 572 31.63 -17.24 0.42
C GLU A 572 31.32 -18.65 -0.13
N ILE A 573 30.92 -18.77 -1.40
CA ILE A 573 30.71 -20.06 -2.08
C ILE A 573 32.02 -20.87 -2.11
N LEU A 574 33.16 -20.22 -2.40
CA LEU A 574 34.47 -20.85 -2.39
C LEU A 574 34.87 -21.35 -1.00
N ASN A 575 34.82 -20.49 0.01
CA ASN A 575 35.14 -20.84 1.39
C ASN A 575 34.28 -22.01 1.88
N THR A 576 33.00 -21.95 1.55
CA THR A 576 32.03 -22.99 1.84
C THR A 576 32.36 -24.33 1.18
N LYS A 577 32.80 -24.32 -0.08
CA LYS A 577 33.25 -25.54 -0.79
C LYS A 577 34.47 -26.16 -0.11
N GLU A 578 35.42 -25.35 0.34
CA GLU A 578 36.61 -25.82 1.05
C GLU A 578 36.26 -26.42 2.41
N GLU A 579 35.47 -25.71 3.22
CA GLU A 579 34.96 -26.21 4.50
C GLU A 579 34.16 -27.51 4.33
N TRP A 580 33.32 -27.62 3.29
CA TRP A 580 32.59 -28.84 2.97
C TRP A 580 33.55 -29.98 2.62
N ARG A 581 34.58 -29.74 1.79
CA ARG A 581 35.59 -30.76 1.45
C ARG A 581 36.30 -31.28 2.70
N GLU A 582 36.64 -30.41 3.63
CA GLU A 582 37.28 -30.77 4.90
C GLU A 582 36.34 -31.55 5.84
N ASN A 583 35.06 -31.14 5.89
CA ASN A 583 34.06 -31.72 6.78
C ASN A 583 33.25 -32.88 6.15
N ARG A 584 33.56 -33.29 4.92
CA ARG A 584 32.82 -34.30 4.14
C ARG A 584 32.51 -35.57 4.94
N LYS A 585 33.45 -36.06 5.75
CA LYS A 585 33.25 -37.27 6.60
C LYS A 585 32.24 -37.06 7.73
N LYS A 586 32.12 -35.83 8.24
CA LYS A 586 31.12 -35.44 9.26
C LYS A 586 29.73 -35.40 8.62
N PHE A 587 29.61 -34.81 7.42
CA PHE A 587 28.36 -34.74 6.66
C PHE A 587 27.89 -36.11 6.12
N GLU A 588 28.80 -36.97 5.65
CA GLU A 588 28.48 -38.35 5.24
C GLU A 588 27.91 -39.20 6.42
N LYS A 589 28.35 -38.91 7.65
CA LYS A 589 27.85 -39.54 8.88
C LYS A 589 26.47 -39.01 9.31
N ILE A 590 26.19 -37.73 9.04
CA ILE A 590 24.84 -37.13 9.23
C ILE A 590 23.87 -37.74 8.23
N ARG A 591 24.25 -37.83 6.94
CA ARG A 591 23.42 -38.40 5.86
C ARG A 591 23.01 -39.85 6.11
N THR A 592 23.90 -40.67 6.67
CA THR A 592 23.58 -42.06 7.07
C THR A 592 22.66 -42.14 8.29
N THR A 593 22.70 -41.15 9.18
CA THR A 593 21.82 -41.06 10.35
C THR A 593 20.44 -40.50 9.98
N GLU A 594 20.38 -39.53 9.05
CA GLU A 594 19.13 -39.00 8.51
C GLU A 594 18.36 -40.03 7.70
N GLN A 595 19.02 -40.85 6.88
CA GLN A 595 18.36 -42.00 6.21
C GLN A 595 17.71 -42.96 7.22
N GLN A 596 18.25 -43.08 8.44
CA GLN A 596 17.67 -43.90 9.50
C GLN A 596 16.55 -43.18 10.30
N ILE A 597 16.49 -41.84 10.26
CA ILE A 597 15.47 -41.01 10.94
C ILE A 597 14.31 -40.66 10.00
N GLN A 598 14.54 -40.63 8.69
CA GLN A 598 13.49 -40.41 7.67
C GLN A 598 12.42 -41.51 7.74
N ASP A 599 12.82 -42.74 8.12
CA ASP A 599 11.94 -43.88 8.44
C ASP A 599 11.16 -43.74 9.76
N LEU A 600 11.45 -42.72 10.58
CA LEU A 600 10.85 -42.45 11.89
C LEU A 600 10.06 -41.13 11.94
N ARG A 601 9.96 -40.38 10.83
CA ARG A 601 9.09 -39.21 10.79
C ARG A 601 7.65 -39.69 10.99
N PRO A 602 6.92 -39.20 12.01
CA PRO A 602 5.50 -39.52 12.13
C PRO A 602 4.82 -39.08 10.85
N ASP A 603 3.95 -39.93 10.29
CA ASP A 603 3.06 -39.54 9.20
C ASP A 603 2.46 -38.19 9.56
N LYS A 604 2.75 -37.14 8.77
CA LYS A 604 2.05 -35.86 8.87
C LYS A 604 0.58 -36.20 8.68
N LYS A 605 -0.17 -36.31 9.78
CA LYS A 605 -1.62 -36.48 9.71
C LYS A 605 -2.14 -35.33 8.88
N ALA A 606 -2.76 -35.64 7.73
CA ALA A 606 -3.37 -34.62 6.90
C ALA A 606 -4.31 -33.79 7.78
N SER A 607 -4.22 -32.46 7.66
CA SER A 607 -5.20 -31.57 8.27
C SER A 607 -6.60 -32.00 7.81
N PRO A 608 -7.59 -32.04 8.70
CA PRO A 608 -8.95 -32.41 8.30
C PRO A 608 -9.43 -31.46 7.19
N THR A 609 -10.07 -32.04 6.18
CA THR A 609 -10.71 -31.32 5.08
C THR A 609 -11.84 -30.43 5.60
N LEU A 610 -12.25 -29.42 4.83
CA LEU A 610 -13.40 -28.59 5.22
C LEU A 610 -14.66 -29.43 5.48
N GLY A 611 -14.90 -30.44 4.64
CA GLY A 611 -16.04 -31.34 4.79
C GLY A 611 -16.02 -32.11 6.11
N GLU A 612 -14.85 -32.60 6.53
CA GLU A 612 -14.67 -33.26 7.83
C GLU A 612 -14.89 -32.29 9.00
N ILE A 613 -14.36 -31.07 8.89
CA ILE A 613 -14.56 -30.02 9.93
C ILE A 613 -16.04 -29.63 10.01
N ILE A 614 -16.72 -29.40 8.89
CA ILE A 614 -18.16 -29.08 8.86
C ILE A 614 -18.98 -30.22 9.47
N GLN A 615 -18.70 -31.46 9.08
CA GLN A 615 -19.43 -32.64 9.58
C GLN A 615 -19.28 -32.80 11.10
N THR A 616 -18.10 -32.55 11.64
CA THR A 616 -17.86 -32.60 13.10
C THR A 616 -18.44 -31.39 13.83
N ALA A 617 -18.44 -30.22 13.19
CA ALA A 617 -19.01 -28.99 13.74
C ALA A 617 -20.54 -29.04 13.81
N ASP A 618 -21.23 -29.86 13.01
CA ASP A 618 -22.70 -29.96 12.97
C ASP A 618 -23.37 -28.59 12.75
N LEU A 619 -22.78 -27.78 11.85
CA LEU A 619 -23.34 -26.49 11.45
C LEU A 619 -24.32 -26.72 10.30
N SER A 620 -25.61 -26.50 10.55
CA SER A 620 -26.61 -26.41 9.48
C SER A 620 -26.38 -25.16 8.64
N GLU A 621 -26.65 -25.22 7.33
CA GLU A 621 -26.75 -23.99 6.53
C GLU A 621 -27.78 -23.04 7.16
N PRO A 622 -27.46 -21.75 7.30
CA PRO A 622 -28.40 -20.81 7.86
C PRO A 622 -29.60 -20.69 6.93
N GLU A 623 -30.81 -20.58 7.50
CA GLU A 623 -31.99 -20.25 6.72
C GLU A 623 -31.76 -18.89 6.07
N ILE A 624 -31.70 -18.85 4.74
CA ILE A 624 -31.61 -17.59 4.02
C ILE A 624 -32.88 -16.81 4.34
N PRO A 625 -32.79 -15.62 4.98
CA PRO A 625 -33.97 -14.81 5.22
C PRO A 625 -34.65 -14.61 3.87
N LYS A 626 -35.98 -14.80 3.80
CA LYS A 626 -36.74 -14.44 2.61
C LYS A 626 -36.49 -12.96 2.37
N LEU A 627 -35.52 -12.62 1.52
CA LEU A 627 -35.32 -11.27 1.04
C LEU A 627 -36.70 -10.87 0.52
N VAL A 628 -37.33 -9.89 1.16
CA VAL A 628 -38.51 -9.25 0.59
C VAL A 628 -38.05 -8.87 -0.80
N SER A 629 -38.69 -9.44 -1.83
CA SER A 629 -38.34 -9.25 -3.22
C SER A 629 -38.53 -7.77 -3.56
N SER A 630 -37.54 -6.96 -3.20
CA SER A 630 -37.36 -5.58 -3.60
C SER A 630 -36.89 -5.49 -5.06
N LEU A 631 -36.75 -6.65 -5.71
CA LEU A 631 -36.44 -6.82 -7.12
C LEU A 631 -37.48 -6.19 -8.07
N ASP A 632 -38.64 -5.71 -7.59
CA ASP A 632 -39.60 -4.98 -8.43
C ASP A 632 -40.25 -3.76 -7.73
N LYS A 633 -39.73 -3.33 -6.58
CA LYS A 633 -40.30 -2.18 -5.85
C LYS A 633 -39.81 -0.85 -6.41
N GLU A 634 -40.75 0.04 -6.75
CA GLU A 634 -40.48 1.44 -7.12
C GLU A 634 -40.40 2.37 -5.90
N GLU A 635 -41.07 2.01 -4.80
CA GLU A 635 -41.06 2.75 -3.52
C GLU A 635 -40.64 1.84 -2.36
N PHE A 636 -39.81 2.36 -1.47
CA PHE A 636 -39.28 1.64 -0.29
C PHE A 636 -39.87 2.18 1.01
N ASN A 637 -40.29 1.28 1.90
CA ASN A 637 -40.75 1.61 3.25
C ASN A 637 -39.60 1.44 4.27
N PRO A 638 -39.69 2.02 5.49
CA PRO A 638 -38.62 1.91 6.49
C PRO A 638 -38.23 0.46 6.84
N GLU A 639 -39.18 -0.47 6.76
CA GLU A 639 -38.99 -1.89 7.01
C GLU A 639 -38.11 -2.58 5.96
N ASP A 640 -38.07 -2.05 4.73
CA ASP A 640 -37.24 -2.60 3.64
C ASP A 640 -35.74 -2.42 3.89
N TYR A 641 -35.37 -1.47 4.75
CA TYR A 641 -33.99 -1.20 5.16
C TYR A 641 -33.57 -1.95 6.43
N LEU A 642 -34.46 -2.71 7.06
CA LEU A 642 -34.15 -3.44 8.30
C LEU A 642 -33.78 -4.89 7.98
N SER A 643 -32.72 -5.38 8.64
CA SER A 643 -32.38 -6.80 8.62
C SER A 643 -33.56 -7.64 9.13
N LEU A 644 -33.93 -8.67 8.36
CA LEU A 644 -35.06 -9.56 8.65
C LEU A 644 -34.74 -10.56 9.76
N ASP A 645 -33.47 -10.90 9.99
CA ASP A 645 -33.07 -11.78 11.08
C ASP A 645 -32.67 -10.95 12.32
N ARG A 646 -33.63 -10.79 13.24
CA ARG A 646 -33.47 -10.08 14.52
C ARG A 646 -33.16 -11.03 15.69
N LYS A 647 -32.75 -12.28 15.42
CA LYS A 647 -32.59 -13.31 16.46
C LYS A 647 -31.56 -12.95 17.53
N GLU A 648 -30.60 -12.08 17.23
CA GLU A 648 -29.70 -11.50 18.23
C GLU A 648 -29.93 -9.98 18.35
N ILE A 649 -30.81 -9.57 19.26
CA ILE A 649 -30.90 -8.15 19.64
C ILE A 649 -29.67 -7.82 20.50
N VAL A 650 -28.75 -7.07 19.92
CA VAL A 650 -27.44 -6.83 20.52
C VAL A 650 -27.42 -5.59 21.43
N TRP A 651 -28.38 -4.68 21.26
CA TRP A 651 -28.50 -3.46 22.08
C TRP A 651 -29.38 -3.66 23.31
N CYS A 652 -29.07 -2.92 24.38
CA CYS A 652 -29.87 -2.90 25.60
C CYS A 652 -31.31 -2.43 25.33
N GLN A 653 -32.30 -3.03 26.01
CA GLN A 653 -33.68 -2.56 25.93
C GLN A 653 -33.79 -1.08 26.34
N GLY A 654 -34.45 -0.27 25.51
CA GLY A 654 -34.61 1.18 25.73
C GLY A 654 -33.38 2.03 25.39
N CYS A 655 -32.34 1.44 24.77
CA CYS A 655 -31.22 2.18 24.21
C CYS A 655 -31.69 3.15 23.12
N GLY A 656 -31.11 4.36 23.09
CA GLY A 656 -31.48 5.36 22.10
C GLY A 656 -31.02 5.03 20.67
N ASP A 657 -30.08 4.10 20.49
CA ASP A 657 -29.57 3.64 19.19
C ASP A 657 -30.71 3.06 18.31
N PHE A 658 -31.71 2.40 18.92
CA PHE A 658 -32.92 1.95 18.19
C PHE A 658 -33.72 3.11 17.59
N SER A 659 -33.75 4.24 18.29
CA SER A 659 -34.44 5.43 17.81
C SER A 659 -33.67 6.10 16.66
N VAL A 660 -32.34 6.14 16.75
CA VAL A 660 -31.47 6.59 15.65
C VAL A 660 -31.66 5.71 14.41
N LEU A 661 -31.64 4.38 14.57
CA LEU A 661 -31.93 3.43 13.50
C LEU A 661 -33.32 3.67 12.88
N THR A 662 -34.34 3.93 13.70
CA THR A 662 -35.69 4.24 13.23
C THR A 662 -35.71 5.54 12.41
N SER A 663 -35.00 6.57 12.86
CA SER A 663 -34.88 7.83 12.10
C SER A 663 -34.13 7.65 10.79
N MET A 664 -33.04 6.87 10.78
CA MET A 664 -32.27 6.57 9.57
C MET A 664 -33.13 5.84 8.52
N THR A 665 -33.79 4.74 8.91
CA THR A 665 -34.63 3.96 7.99
C THR A 665 -35.81 4.76 7.42
N ARG A 666 -36.40 5.66 8.23
CA ARG A 666 -37.41 6.61 7.75
C ARG A 666 -36.85 7.64 6.77
N ALA A 667 -35.66 8.18 7.03
CA ALA A 667 -35.01 9.12 6.12
C ALA A 667 -34.65 8.45 4.78
N PHE A 668 -34.15 7.21 4.80
CA PHE A 668 -33.84 6.45 3.58
C PHE A 668 -35.09 6.16 2.75
N SER A 669 -36.19 5.79 3.41
CA SER A 669 -37.50 5.59 2.79
C SER A 669 -38.08 6.88 2.21
N GLU A 670 -37.99 8.00 2.92
CA GLU A 670 -38.44 9.31 2.44
C GLU A 670 -37.65 9.77 1.20
N LEU A 671 -36.35 9.48 1.17
CA LEU A 671 -35.48 9.73 0.02
C LEU A 671 -35.59 8.66 -1.07
N ASN A 672 -36.37 7.61 -0.84
CA ASN A 672 -36.56 6.46 -1.72
C ASN A 672 -35.23 5.86 -2.23
N ILE A 673 -34.24 5.73 -1.34
CA ILE A 673 -32.90 5.24 -1.71
C ILE A 673 -32.94 3.73 -1.96
N PRO A 674 -32.59 3.22 -3.14
CA PRO A 674 -32.55 1.78 -3.35
C PRO A 674 -31.59 1.09 -2.37
N PRO A 675 -31.99 0.02 -1.66
CA PRO A 675 -31.13 -0.68 -0.70
C PRO A 675 -29.78 -1.14 -1.28
N GLU A 676 -29.73 -1.50 -2.56
CA GLU A 676 -28.50 -1.84 -3.28
C GLU A 676 -27.53 -0.66 -3.46
N LYS A 677 -28.02 0.59 -3.43
CA LYS A 677 -27.21 1.82 -3.53
C LYS A 677 -26.84 2.42 -2.19
N LEU A 678 -27.38 1.89 -1.10
CA LEU A 678 -27.11 2.34 0.26
C LEU A 678 -25.92 1.57 0.83
N VAL A 679 -24.92 2.32 1.32
CA VAL A 679 -23.81 1.76 2.09
C VAL A 679 -23.76 2.38 3.48
N VAL A 680 -23.76 1.55 4.50
CA VAL A 680 -23.54 1.98 5.89
C VAL A 680 -22.19 1.47 6.38
N VAL A 681 -21.31 2.41 6.73
CA VAL A 681 -19.98 2.13 7.28
C VAL A 681 -19.98 2.46 8.76
N SER A 682 -19.34 1.63 9.58
CA SER A 682 -19.31 1.85 11.03
C SER A 682 -18.00 1.42 11.66
N GLY A 683 -17.62 2.06 12.78
CA GLY A 683 -16.46 1.67 13.59
C GLY A 683 -16.87 0.76 14.74
N ILE A 684 -15.97 0.50 15.68
CA ILE A 684 -16.23 -0.39 16.82
C ILE A 684 -16.98 0.35 17.94
N GLY A 685 -18.07 -0.24 18.44
CA GLY A 685 -18.82 0.28 19.59
C GLY A 685 -20.29 -0.16 19.59
N CYS A 686 -21.06 0.30 20.58
CA CYS A 686 -22.52 0.13 20.54
C CYS A 686 -23.11 0.79 19.30
N ALA A 687 -22.72 2.04 19.02
CA ALA A 687 -23.07 2.74 17.78
C ALA A 687 -22.60 1.99 16.51
N GLY A 688 -21.44 1.34 16.59
CA GLY A 688 -20.87 0.52 15.53
C GLY A 688 -21.78 -0.60 15.03
N ARG A 689 -22.52 -1.20 15.96
CA ARG A 689 -23.47 -2.30 15.68
C ARG A 689 -24.68 -1.87 14.84
N THR A 690 -24.84 -0.58 14.53
CA THR A 690 -25.93 -0.09 13.66
C THR A 690 -25.89 -0.76 12.29
N SER A 691 -24.70 -1.03 11.74
CA SER A 691 -24.52 -1.75 10.46
C SER A 691 -25.22 -3.12 10.43
N ILE A 692 -25.30 -3.83 11.55
CA ILE A 692 -25.92 -5.15 11.64
C ILE A 692 -27.42 -5.11 11.35
N TYR A 693 -28.07 -3.98 11.68
CA TYR A 693 -29.52 -3.85 11.57
C TYR A 693 -29.99 -3.42 10.18
N PHE A 694 -29.07 -3.12 9.25
CA PHE A 694 -29.46 -2.71 7.90
C PHE A 694 -29.60 -3.88 6.93
N ASN A 695 -30.58 -3.76 6.04
CA ASN A 695 -30.74 -4.56 4.83
C ASN A 695 -30.22 -3.75 3.64
N GLY A 696 -28.90 -3.69 3.52
CA GLY A 696 -28.14 -2.94 2.52
C GLY A 696 -26.70 -3.43 2.50
N TYR A 697 -25.82 -2.74 1.80
CA TYR A 697 -24.38 -3.04 1.90
C TYR A 697 -23.82 -2.42 3.18
N THR A 698 -23.15 -3.21 4.02
CA THR A 698 -22.62 -2.67 5.29
C THR A 698 -21.21 -3.14 5.57
N LEU A 699 -20.35 -2.22 6.02
CA LEU A 699 -18.98 -2.52 6.42
C LEU A 699 -18.74 -2.03 7.86
N HIS A 700 -18.58 -2.97 8.79
CA HIS A 700 -18.19 -2.71 10.17
C HIS A 700 -16.67 -2.87 10.32
N GLY A 701 -15.96 -1.74 10.31
CA GLY A 701 -14.52 -1.64 10.35
C GLY A 701 -13.94 -1.63 11.76
N THR A 702 -12.71 -1.15 11.88
CA THR A 702 -11.95 -1.11 13.13
C THR A 702 -12.12 0.24 13.86
N HIS A 703 -11.48 0.38 15.02
CA HIS A 703 -11.64 1.55 15.88
C HIS A 703 -11.22 2.85 15.17
N GLY A 704 -12.12 3.82 15.07
CA GLY A 704 -11.85 5.14 14.47
C GLY A 704 -11.91 5.16 12.95
N ARG A 705 -12.06 4.02 12.25
CA ARG A 705 -11.77 3.93 10.80
C ARG A 705 -12.99 4.03 9.89
N ALA A 706 -14.18 4.31 10.42
CA ALA A 706 -15.38 4.41 9.59
C ALA A 706 -15.27 5.48 8.49
N LEU A 707 -14.67 6.64 8.80
CA LEU A 707 -14.53 7.73 7.83
C LEU A 707 -13.54 7.40 6.69
N PRO A 708 -12.30 6.93 6.94
CA PRO A 708 -11.41 6.48 5.87
C PRO A 708 -12.04 5.43 4.95
N ILE A 709 -12.70 4.41 5.51
CA ILE A 709 -13.40 3.39 4.72
C ILE A 709 -14.49 4.02 3.84
N ALA A 710 -15.32 4.90 4.41
CA ALA A 710 -16.36 5.60 3.69
C ALA A 710 -15.80 6.48 2.54
N ARG A 711 -14.66 7.15 2.76
CA ARG A 711 -13.96 7.92 1.72
C ARG A 711 -13.50 7.03 0.57
N GLY A 712 -12.92 5.87 0.88
CA GLY A 712 -12.52 4.87 -0.11
C GLY A 712 -13.71 4.41 -0.98
N ILE A 713 -14.83 4.06 -0.33
CA ILE A 713 -16.06 3.62 -0.99
C ILE A 713 -16.61 4.72 -1.91
N LYS A 714 -16.81 5.94 -1.38
CA LYS A 714 -17.40 7.05 -2.13
C LYS A 714 -16.49 7.55 -3.26
N THR A 715 -15.18 7.39 -3.10
CA THR A 715 -14.22 7.68 -4.19
C THR A 715 -14.30 6.63 -5.29
N ALA A 716 -14.33 5.34 -4.93
CA ALA A 716 -14.36 4.25 -5.87
C ALA A 716 -15.69 4.21 -6.65
N ASN A 717 -16.80 4.49 -5.97
CA ASN A 717 -18.13 4.52 -6.55
C ASN A 717 -18.92 5.76 -6.06
N PRO A 718 -18.86 6.88 -6.82
CA PRO A 718 -19.55 8.12 -6.47
C PRO A 718 -21.08 8.05 -6.43
N ASP A 719 -21.68 7.05 -7.08
CA ASP A 719 -23.15 6.92 -7.23
C ASP A 719 -23.82 6.31 -5.98
N LEU A 720 -23.03 5.81 -5.03
CA LEU A 720 -23.54 5.25 -3.77
C LEU A 720 -23.90 6.34 -2.77
N THR A 721 -24.99 6.13 -2.04
CA THR A 721 -25.27 6.88 -0.81
C THR A 721 -24.46 6.24 0.31
N VAL A 722 -23.50 6.97 0.86
CA VAL A 722 -22.60 6.47 1.91
C VAL A 722 -22.88 7.18 3.23
N VAL A 723 -23.23 6.41 4.25
CA VAL A 723 -23.47 6.90 5.61
C VAL A 723 -22.48 6.26 6.57
N ALA A 724 -21.69 7.08 7.26
CA ALA A 724 -20.78 6.63 8.31
C ALA A 724 -21.44 6.79 9.70
N VAL A 725 -21.41 5.75 10.53
CA VAL A 725 -22.01 5.76 11.87
C VAL A 725 -20.95 5.40 12.90
N GLY A 726 -20.83 6.23 13.94
CA GLY A 726 -19.83 6.04 14.99
C GLY A 726 -20.29 6.63 16.31
N GLY A 727 -19.62 6.23 17.39
CA GLY A 727 -19.80 6.88 18.70
C GLY A 727 -18.99 8.17 18.81
N ASP A 728 -19.20 8.90 19.90
CA ASP A 728 -18.35 10.02 20.30
C ASP A 728 -16.87 9.63 20.47
N SER A 729 -16.58 8.49 21.11
CA SER A 729 -15.21 7.96 21.21
C SER A 729 -14.63 7.55 19.86
N ASP A 730 -15.47 7.20 18.89
CA ASP A 730 -15.04 6.81 17.54
C ASP A 730 -14.59 8.06 16.76
N PHE A 731 -15.42 9.09 16.69
CA PHE A 731 -15.16 10.28 15.86
C PHE A 731 -14.45 11.45 16.56
N TYR A 732 -14.54 11.55 17.89
CA TYR A 732 -13.94 12.65 18.66
C TYR A 732 -12.76 12.21 19.55
N ASN A 733 -12.40 10.92 19.54
CA ASN A 733 -11.21 10.40 20.22
C ASN A 733 -10.30 9.63 19.24
N ILE A 734 -10.47 8.32 19.10
CA ILE A 734 -9.52 7.46 18.35
C ILE A 734 -9.49 7.76 16.84
N GLY A 735 -10.61 8.22 16.27
CA GLY A 735 -10.74 8.64 14.88
C GLY A 735 -10.72 10.17 14.70
N ALA A 736 -10.37 10.95 15.72
CA ALA A 736 -10.40 12.42 15.66
C ALA A 736 -9.52 13.00 14.53
N GLY A 737 -8.43 12.33 14.14
CA GLY A 737 -7.61 12.77 13.01
C GLY A 737 -8.32 12.69 11.65
N HIS A 738 -9.25 11.74 11.49
CA HIS A 738 -9.90 11.46 10.21
C HIS A 738 -11.05 12.43 9.90
N LEU A 739 -11.67 13.03 10.92
CA LEU A 739 -12.78 13.96 10.74
C LEU A 739 -12.36 15.25 10.00
N PRO A 740 -11.38 16.05 10.47
CA PRO A 740 -10.95 17.25 9.76
C PRO A 740 -10.37 16.93 8.39
N ALA A 741 -9.70 15.78 8.25
CA ALA A 741 -9.18 15.32 6.97
C ALA A 741 -10.29 15.01 5.97
N THR A 742 -11.41 14.43 6.42
CA THR A 742 -12.60 14.19 5.60
C THR A 742 -13.31 15.50 5.27
N ALA A 743 -13.51 16.37 6.25
CA ALA A 743 -14.15 17.67 6.08
C ALA A 743 -13.45 18.56 5.03
N ARG A 744 -12.12 18.61 5.04
CA ARG A 744 -11.33 19.36 4.04
C ARG A 744 -11.50 18.83 2.60
N ARG A 745 -11.59 17.51 2.44
CA ARG A 745 -11.89 16.86 1.16
C ARG A 745 -13.36 17.06 0.74
N ASN A 746 -14.26 17.29 1.69
CA ASN A 746 -15.69 17.51 1.47
C ASN A 746 -16.33 16.46 0.54
N PRO A 747 -16.10 15.13 0.76
CA PRO A 747 -16.80 14.10 0.01
C PRO A 747 -18.28 14.11 0.38
N ASP A 748 -19.12 13.73 -0.56
CA ASP A 748 -20.56 13.54 -0.36
C ASP A 748 -20.84 12.30 0.51
N ILE A 749 -20.66 12.46 1.83
CA ILE A 749 -20.79 11.45 2.87
C ILE A 749 -21.52 12.07 4.06
N THR A 750 -22.50 11.36 4.62
CA THR A 750 -23.15 11.74 5.87
C THR A 750 -22.58 10.94 7.04
N ALA A 751 -22.04 11.61 8.04
CA ALA A 751 -21.61 11.00 9.30
C ALA A 751 -22.63 11.25 10.42
N ILE A 752 -22.99 10.20 11.15
CA ILE A 752 -23.89 10.26 12.31
C ILE A 752 -23.10 9.84 13.54
N VAL A 753 -22.93 10.78 14.47
CA VAL A 753 -22.26 10.56 15.75
C VAL A 753 -23.31 10.27 16.82
N ILE A 754 -23.33 9.03 17.31
CA ILE A 754 -24.22 8.63 18.41
C ILE A 754 -23.50 8.94 19.72
N ASN A 755 -23.83 10.08 20.31
CA ASN A 755 -23.17 10.63 21.49
C ASN A 755 -23.98 10.34 22.75
N ASN A 756 -23.51 9.37 23.53
CA ASN A 756 -24.09 9.00 24.83
C ASN A 756 -23.17 9.40 26.00
N TYR A 757 -22.13 10.19 25.74
CA TYR A 757 -21.15 10.68 26.73
C TYR A 757 -20.34 9.59 27.43
N ARG A 758 -20.36 8.35 26.92
CA ARG A 758 -19.81 7.14 27.58
C ARG A 758 -19.32 6.10 26.59
N SER A 759 -18.12 5.56 26.84
CA SER A 759 -17.66 4.34 26.17
C SER A 759 -18.33 3.11 26.82
N ALA A 760 -19.62 2.92 26.52
CA ALA A 760 -20.47 1.93 27.19
C ALA A 760 -20.05 0.47 26.92
N LEU A 761 -19.61 0.16 25.70
CA LEU A 761 -19.20 -1.20 25.32
C LEU A 761 -17.97 -1.68 26.11
N THR A 762 -17.07 -0.77 26.49
CA THR A 762 -15.84 -1.08 27.24
C THR A 762 -16.04 -1.01 28.77
N LYS A 763 -17.26 -1.25 29.23
CA LYS A 763 -17.66 -1.23 30.66
C LYS A 763 -17.58 0.16 31.30
N ASP A 764 -18.25 1.13 30.67
CA ASP A 764 -18.44 2.48 31.20
C ASP A 764 -17.14 3.22 31.47
N GLN A 765 -16.38 3.47 30.40
CA GLN A 765 -15.22 4.35 30.45
C GLN A 765 -15.60 5.76 29.99
N ALA A 766 -14.85 6.76 30.43
CA ALA A 766 -14.97 8.12 29.91
C ALA A 766 -14.77 8.14 28.38
N ALA A 767 -15.64 8.87 27.69
CA ALA A 767 -15.56 9.21 26.28
C ALA A 767 -15.00 10.63 26.10
N ALA A 768 -14.81 11.06 24.84
CA ALA A 768 -14.31 12.40 24.54
C ALA A 768 -15.24 13.53 25.01
N THR A 769 -16.54 13.27 25.09
CA THR A 769 -17.56 14.25 25.48
C THR A 769 -18.00 14.09 26.94
N SER A 770 -17.44 13.13 27.69
CA SER A 770 -17.81 12.89 29.10
C SER A 770 -17.67 14.13 29.97
N GLU A 771 -18.64 14.33 30.85
CA GLU A 771 -18.67 15.50 31.75
C GLU A 771 -17.48 15.51 32.71
N ILE A 772 -17.12 16.71 33.18
CA ILE A 772 -16.20 16.87 34.31
C ILE A 772 -16.84 16.19 35.53
N ASP A 773 -16.03 15.53 36.34
CA ASP A 773 -16.44 14.75 37.52
C ASP A 773 -17.31 13.52 37.21
N GLN A 774 -17.51 13.17 35.93
CA GLN A 774 -18.23 11.95 35.55
C GLN A 774 -17.50 10.71 36.08
N VAL A 775 -18.15 10.01 37.01
CA VAL A 775 -17.64 8.75 37.55
C VAL A 775 -17.80 7.65 36.49
N SER A 776 -16.71 6.92 36.28
CA SER A 776 -16.63 5.79 35.35
C SER A 776 -15.80 4.67 35.99
N SER A 777 -15.72 3.49 35.38
CA SER A 777 -14.99 2.34 35.94
C SER A 777 -13.49 2.60 36.13
N ILE A 778 -12.88 3.48 35.32
CA ILE A 778 -11.46 3.84 35.39
C ILE A 778 -11.22 5.25 35.96
N THR A 779 -12.29 6.03 36.18
CA THR A 779 -12.26 7.33 36.85
C THR A 779 -13.22 7.32 38.05
N PRO A 780 -12.94 6.52 39.09
CA PRO A 780 -13.87 6.32 40.22
C PRO A 780 -14.10 7.57 41.06
N THR A 781 -13.20 8.56 40.97
CA THR A 781 -13.30 9.86 41.65
C THR A 781 -13.84 10.97 40.74
N GLY A 782 -14.30 10.63 39.54
CA GLY A 782 -14.71 11.60 38.52
C GLY A 782 -13.61 11.89 37.48
N GLY A 783 -14.03 12.26 36.27
CA GLY A 783 -13.12 12.66 35.19
C GLY A 783 -12.56 14.08 35.40
N ILE A 784 -11.29 14.29 35.04
CA ILE A 784 -10.59 15.59 35.18
C ILE A 784 -10.40 16.35 33.87
N LYS A 785 -10.84 15.77 32.74
CA LYS A 785 -10.61 16.34 31.41
C LYS A 785 -11.82 17.17 31.01
N ASP A 786 -11.56 18.34 30.42
CA ASP A 786 -12.62 19.11 29.78
C ASP A 786 -13.22 18.32 28.61
N PRO A 787 -14.55 18.23 28.48
CA PRO A 787 -15.18 17.53 27.37
C PRO A 787 -14.96 18.26 26.05
N VAL A 788 -14.81 17.48 24.99
CA VAL A 788 -14.87 17.98 23.63
C VAL A 788 -16.28 18.52 23.37
N ASN A 789 -16.39 19.80 23.00
CA ASN A 789 -17.63 20.36 22.46
C ASN A 789 -17.82 19.88 21.01
N PRO A 790 -18.81 19.02 20.72
CA PRO A 790 -18.97 18.44 19.38
C PRO A 790 -19.17 19.51 18.30
N ILE A 791 -20.08 20.46 18.53
CA ILE A 791 -20.44 21.46 17.52
C ILE A 791 -19.28 22.41 17.24
N ARG A 792 -18.58 22.87 18.30
CA ARG A 792 -17.38 23.71 18.14
C ARG A 792 -16.27 22.97 17.40
N TYR A 793 -16.07 21.68 17.70
CA TYR A 793 -15.08 20.85 17.04
C TYR A 793 -15.41 20.65 15.55
N LEU A 794 -16.67 20.37 15.21
CA LEU A 794 -17.12 20.18 13.82
C LEU A 794 -17.01 21.46 12.98
N ILE A 795 -17.45 22.59 13.52
CA ILE A 795 -17.30 23.90 12.85
C ILE A 795 -15.83 24.26 12.69
N GLY A 796 -15.01 24.05 13.73
CA GLY A 796 -13.57 24.29 13.68
C GLY A 796 -12.81 23.34 12.74
N SER A 797 -13.40 22.20 12.39
CA SER A 797 -12.87 21.23 11.44
C SER A 797 -13.28 21.51 9.99
N ASP A 798 -13.96 22.63 9.72
CA ASP A 798 -14.51 23.00 8.41
C ASP A 798 -15.48 21.95 7.84
N VAL A 799 -16.39 21.38 8.66
CA VAL A 799 -17.49 20.55 8.15
C VAL A 799 -18.51 21.45 7.43
N SER A 800 -19.00 21.03 6.26
CA SER A 800 -19.87 21.87 5.43
C SER A 800 -21.36 21.76 5.76
N TYR A 801 -21.76 20.77 6.57
CA TYR A 801 -23.08 20.68 7.19
C TYR A 801 -22.94 20.13 8.61
N VAL A 802 -23.33 20.91 9.62
CA VAL A 802 -23.25 20.57 11.04
C VAL A 802 -24.64 20.65 11.65
N ALA A 803 -25.13 19.54 12.20
CA ALA A 803 -26.40 19.48 12.90
C ALA A 803 -26.30 18.77 14.25
N GLN A 804 -27.23 19.09 15.14
CA GLN A 804 -27.43 18.36 16.40
C GLN A 804 -28.87 17.90 16.56
N GLY A 805 -29.06 16.62 16.87
CA GLY A 805 -30.36 16.02 17.16
C GLY A 805 -30.39 15.31 18.52
N TRP A 806 -31.58 14.84 18.89
CA TRP A 806 -31.79 14.01 20.08
C TRP A 806 -32.58 12.76 19.72
N SER A 807 -32.12 11.59 20.17
CA SER A 807 -32.78 10.32 19.88
C SER A 807 -34.21 10.23 20.44
N GLY A 808 -34.60 11.05 21.41
CA GLY A 808 -35.98 11.12 21.91
C GLY A 808 -36.97 11.90 21.03
N ASN A 809 -36.51 12.52 19.93
CA ASN A 809 -37.39 13.12 18.91
C ASN A 809 -37.08 12.53 17.50
N PRO A 810 -37.64 11.35 17.17
CA PRO A 810 -37.26 10.63 15.95
C PRO A 810 -37.63 11.35 14.65
N LYS A 811 -38.73 12.14 14.62
CA LYS A 811 -39.14 12.88 13.42
C LYS A 811 -38.17 14.02 13.14
N HIS A 812 -37.84 14.80 14.15
CA HIS A 812 -36.78 15.82 14.04
C HIS A 812 -35.47 15.23 13.53
N LEU A 813 -35.03 14.10 14.13
CA LEU A 813 -33.78 13.45 13.71
C LEU A 813 -33.85 12.89 12.28
N GLN A 814 -35.02 12.36 11.85
CA GLN A 814 -35.25 11.97 10.46
C GLN A 814 -35.05 13.16 9.52
N ASP A 815 -35.64 14.31 9.82
CA ASP A 815 -35.54 15.51 8.96
C ASP A 815 -34.09 16.02 8.85
N LEU A 816 -33.32 15.95 9.94
CA LEU A 816 -31.88 16.27 9.92
C LEU A 816 -31.08 15.29 9.06
N ILE A 817 -31.38 13.98 9.12
CA ILE A 817 -30.72 12.97 8.30
C ILE A 817 -31.06 13.17 6.82
N THR A 818 -32.32 13.41 6.50
CA THR A 818 -32.78 13.73 5.13
C THR A 818 -32.06 14.98 4.60
N GLY A 819 -31.94 16.03 5.40
CA GLY A 819 -31.21 17.25 5.05
C GLY A 819 -29.71 17.01 4.83
N ALA A 820 -29.07 16.23 5.71
CA ALA A 820 -27.65 15.91 5.62
C ALA A 820 -27.28 15.08 4.38
N ILE A 821 -28.14 14.13 3.99
CA ILE A 821 -27.94 13.31 2.79
C ILE A 821 -28.14 14.12 1.51
N ASN A 822 -29.09 15.06 1.50
CA ASN A 822 -29.30 15.96 0.37
C ASN A 822 -28.27 17.09 0.26
N HIS A 823 -27.50 17.34 1.32
CA HIS A 823 -26.47 18.37 1.32
C HIS A 823 -25.27 17.94 0.46
N PRO A 824 -24.82 18.77 -0.50
CA PRO A 824 -23.69 18.43 -1.35
C PRO A 824 -22.37 18.55 -0.59
N GLY A 825 -21.88 17.45 -0.02
CA GLY A 825 -20.58 17.40 0.65
C GLY A 825 -20.61 16.63 1.96
N PHE A 826 -19.63 16.90 2.82
CA PHE A 826 -19.47 16.17 4.06
C PHE A 826 -20.38 16.76 5.14
N SER A 827 -21.33 15.95 5.58
CA SER A 827 -22.32 16.29 6.59
C SER A 827 -22.05 15.53 7.88
N VAL A 828 -22.18 16.19 9.03
CA VAL A 828 -22.06 15.54 10.34
C VAL A 828 -23.24 15.90 11.23
N ILE A 829 -23.90 14.88 11.78
CA ILE A 829 -24.98 15.01 12.75
C ILE A 829 -24.50 14.46 14.09
N ASN A 830 -24.37 15.32 15.10
CA ASN A 830 -24.19 14.88 16.48
C ASN A 830 -25.56 14.54 17.08
N VAL A 831 -25.74 13.30 17.55
CA VAL A 831 -27.01 12.83 18.12
C VAL A 831 -26.84 12.58 19.59
N GLU A 832 -27.42 13.44 20.43
CA GLU A 832 -27.50 13.20 21.86
C GLU A 832 -28.42 12.00 22.13
N THR A 833 -27.96 11.03 22.91
CA THR A 833 -28.68 9.79 23.15
C THR A 833 -28.44 9.20 24.54
N GLN A 834 -29.41 8.43 25.05
CA GLN A 834 -29.30 7.80 26.37
C GLN A 834 -28.54 6.47 26.35
N CYS A 835 -27.68 6.26 27.36
CA CYS A 835 -27.17 4.94 27.72
C CYS A 835 -27.96 4.36 28.90
N ARG A 836 -28.97 3.52 28.64
CA ARG A 836 -29.87 3.02 29.69
C ARG A 836 -29.18 2.24 30.81
N ARG A 837 -28.03 1.62 30.53
CA ARG A 837 -27.30 0.77 31.47
C ARG A 837 -26.44 1.56 32.46
N TYR A 838 -25.77 2.61 31.99
CA TYR A 838 -24.75 3.35 32.74
C TYR A 838 -25.18 4.80 33.05
N ASP A 839 -26.22 5.30 32.38
CA ASP A 839 -26.89 6.55 32.70
C ASP A 839 -28.43 6.39 32.59
N PRO A 840 -29.05 5.71 33.57
CA PRO A 840 -30.49 5.47 33.56
C PRO A 840 -31.32 6.77 33.72
N ASP A 841 -30.74 7.82 34.29
CA ASP A 841 -31.38 9.11 34.54
C ASP A 841 -31.20 10.13 33.41
N PHE A 842 -30.40 9.82 32.38
CA PHE A 842 -30.15 10.70 31.23
C PHE A 842 -31.41 11.39 30.72
N ILE A 843 -32.48 10.63 30.41
CA ILE A 843 -33.71 11.19 29.83
C ILE A 843 -34.36 12.21 30.79
N LYS A 844 -34.35 11.92 32.09
CA LYS A 844 -34.93 12.80 33.11
C LYS A 844 -34.12 14.10 33.20
N ASN A 845 -32.80 14.00 33.18
CA ASN A 845 -31.90 15.15 33.24
C ASN A 845 -31.96 15.97 31.94
N PHE A 846 -31.90 15.31 30.78
CA PHE A 846 -32.02 15.93 29.46
C PHE A 846 -33.33 16.72 29.31
N LYS A 847 -34.47 16.16 29.76
CA LYS A 847 -35.77 16.85 29.70
C LYS A 847 -35.89 18.06 30.62
N ARG A 848 -35.05 18.18 31.66
CA ARG A 848 -35.01 19.37 32.52
C ARG A 848 -34.24 20.52 31.87
N ARG A 849 -33.45 20.25 30.84
CA ARG A 849 -32.73 21.28 30.08
C ARG A 849 -33.71 22.18 29.33
N ARG A 850 -33.31 23.43 29.12
CA ARG A 850 -34.01 24.34 28.20
C ARG A 850 -33.67 23.94 26.76
N ILE A 851 -34.46 23.03 26.19
CA ILE A 851 -34.32 22.59 24.79
C ILE A 851 -34.96 23.62 23.85
N LEU A 852 -34.16 24.14 22.91
CA LEU A 852 -34.58 25.09 21.88
C LEU A 852 -34.24 24.54 20.50
N TYR A 853 -35.11 24.75 19.53
CA TYR A 853 -34.95 24.30 18.15
C TYR A 853 -34.52 25.47 17.27
N LEU A 854 -33.49 25.29 16.45
CA LEU A 854 -33.10 26.28 15.44
C LEU A 854 -34.09 26.22 14.28
N SER A 855 -34.57 27.38 13.81
CA SER A 855 -35.46 27.46 12.65
C SER A 855 -34.79 26.90 11.39
N GLY A 856 -35.52 26.18 10.54
CA GLY A 856 -35.00 25.63 9.29
C GLY A 856 -35.34 24.15 9.14
N ILE A 857 -34.37 23.33 8.72
CA ILE A 857 -34.57 21.89 8.53
C ILE A 857 -34.83 21.22 9.88
N GLY A 858 -35.99 20.56 9.99
CA GLY A 858 -36.41 19.83 11.18
C GLY A 858 -36.86 20.72 12.34
N ASP A 859 -37.29 21.96 12.14
CA ASP A 859 -37.86 22.75 13.24
C ASP A 859 -39.11 22.08 13.84
N ASP A 860 -39.34 22.26 15.15
CA ASP A 860 -40.50 21.67 15.82
C ASP A 860 -41.77 22.50 15.56
N HIS A 861 -42.43 22.23 14.43
CA HIS A 861 -43.66 22.92 14.04
C HIS A 861 -44.82 22.79 15.05
N HIS A 862 -44.75 21.82 15.97
CA HIS A 862 -45.74 21.62 17.03
C HIS A 862 -45.44 22.45 18.30
N ARG A 863 -44.20 22.90 18.50
CA ARG A 863 -43.76 23.70 19.65
C ARG A 863 -43.04 24.97 19.20
N LYS A 864 -43.79 25.84 18.50
CA LYS A 864 -43.29 27.12 17.96
C LYS A 864 -42.67 28.04 19.01
N ASP A 865 -43.12 27.95 20.27
CA ASP A 865 -42.56 28.67 21.42
C ASP A 865 -41.11 28.29 21.75
N LYS A 866 -40.65 27.14 21.23
CA LYS A 866 -39.28 26.63 21.41
C LYS A 866 -38.40 26.82 20.18
N VAL A 867 -38.91 27.41 19.10
CA VAL A 867 -38.15 27.65 17.87
C VAL A 867 -37.50 29.04 17.93
N ILE A 868 -36.21 29.11 17.62
CA ILE A 868 -35.42 30.34 17.55
C ILE A 868 -35.05 30.60 16.10
N GLU A 869 -35.33 31.82 15.62
CA GLU A 869 -34.85 32.26 14.31
C GLU A 869 -33.32 32.26 14.26
N TYR A 870 -32.78 31.58 13.26
CA TYR A 870 -31.36 31.31 13.13
C TYR A 870 -30.95 31.15 11.67
N ASP A 871 -29.87 31.81 11.27
CA ASP A 871 -29.30 31.67 9.92
C ASP A 871 -28.20 30.61 9.89
N SER A 872 -28.56 29.41 9.44
CA SER A 872 -27.61 28.28 9.30
C SER A 872 -26.55 28.51 8.22
N ASN A 873 -26.67 29.51 7.36
CA ASN A 873 -25.66 29.80 6.32
C ASN A 873 -24.55 30.73 6.84
N SER A 874 -24.68 31.27 8.06
CA SER A 874 -23.74 32.21 8.65
C SER A 874 -22.72 31.50 9.56
N LEU A 875 -21.48 31.34 9.06
CA LEU A 875 -20.40 30.71 9.83
C LEU A 875 -20.10 31.45 11.16
N SER A 876 -20.13 32.79 11.16
CA SER A 876 -19.88 33.57 12.37
C SER A 876 -20.98 33.39 13.42
N THR A 877 -22.24 33.29 12.98
CA THR A 877 -23.37 32.99 13.87
C THR A 877 -23.24 31.58 14.45
N ALA A 878 -22.85 30.60 13.63
CA ALA A 878 -22.59 29.24 14.07
C ALA A 878 -21.45 29.13 15.08
N GLN A 879 -20.33 29.82 14.85
CA GLN A 879 -19.21 29.87 15.79
C GLN A 879 -19.61 30.48 17.14
N LYS A 880 -20.41 31.55 17.12
CA LYS A 880 -20.89 32.19 18.35
C LYS A 880 -21.79 31.24 19.14
N LEU A 881 -22.79 30.65 18.49
CA LEU A 881 -23.71 29.72 19.12
C LEU A 881 -22.97 28.49 19.69
N ALA A 882 -21.99 27.95 18.95
CA ALA A 882 -21.20 26.80 19.39
C ALA A 882 -20.33 27.09 20.63
N ASN A 883 -19.82 28.31 20.77
CA ASN A 883 -19.06 28.74 21.96
C ASN A 883 -19.95 28.92 23.20
N ASP A 884 -21.24 29.23 22.98
CA ASP A 884 -22.21 29.46 24.05
C ASP A 884 -22.89 28.14 24.52
N LEU A 885 -22.59 27.00 23.88
CA LEU A 885 -23.15 25.68 24.25
C LEU A 885 -22.56 25.17 25.57
N PRO A 886 -23.39 24.58 26.46
CA PRO A 886 -22.90 23.95 27.68
C PRO A 886 -22.06 22.71 27.34
N LEU A 887 -20.91 22.58 28.00
CA LEU A 887 -19.95 21.50 27.86
C LEU A 887 -20.38 20.23 28.62
N GLY A 888 -21.55 19.68 28.28
CA GLY A 888 -22.11 18.58 29.07
C GLY A 888 -22.28 18.99 30.52
N ASP A 889 -22.97 20.12 30.75
CA ASP A 889 -23.44 20.50 32.09
C ASP A 889 -24.95 20.24 32.12
N PHE A 890 -25.35 19.22 32.87
CA PHE A 890 -26.77 18.82 32.99
C PHE A 890 -27.44 19.41 34.24
N SER A 891 -26.82 20.39 34.89
CA SER A 891 -27.38 21.07 36.07
C SER A 891 -28.57 21.97 35.74
N GLU A 892 -29.45 22.14 36.74
CA GLU A 892 -30.62 23.01 36.62
C GLU A 892 -30.18 24.48 36.58
N GLY A 893 -30.45 25.18 35.48
CA GLY A 893 -30.00 26.55 35.23
C GLY A 893 -28.86 26.69 34.21
N ALA A 894 -28.34 25.58 33.68
CA ALA A 894 -27.36 25.56 32.60
C ALA A 894 -27.89 26.21 31.29
N ALA A 895 -26.95 26.56 30.40
CA ALA A 895 -27.27 27.15 29.10
C ALA A 895 -28.21 26.26 28.25
N PRO A 896 -29.00 26.83 27.32
CA PRO A 896 -29.91 26.04 26.51
C PRO A 896 -29.21 24.97 25.68
N THR A 897 -29.87 23.82 25.50
CA THR A 897 -29.46 22.83 24.51
C THR A 897 -30.16 23.15 23.20
N TYR A 898 -29.39 23.42 22.15
CA TYR A 898 -29.91 23.74 20.82
C TYR A 898 -29.93 22.48 19.95
N LEU A 899 -31.05 22.26 19.26
CA LEU A 899 -31.25 21.17 18.31
C LEU A 899 -31.60 21.76 16.94
N GLY A 900 -31.08 21.18 15.86
CA GLY A 900 -31.25 21.69 14.50
C GLY A 900 -29.93 21.80 13.73
N VAL A 901 -29.98 22.47 12.58
CA VAL A 901 -28.81 22.72 11.72
C VAL A 901 -28.07 23.97 12.22
N PHE A 902 -26.84 23.78 12.71
CA PHE A 902 -25.99 24.87 13.18
C PHE A 902 -25.29 25.57 12.02
N TYR A 903 -24.87 24.82 11.00
CA TYR A 903 -24.18 25.36 9.85
C TYR A 903 -24.44 24.53 8.60
N GLN A 904 -24.62 25.18 7.46
CA GLN A 904 -24.59 24.55 6.15
C GLN A 904 -24.00 25.50 5.10
N ASP A 905 -23.14 24.98 4.23
CA ASP A 905 -22.61 25.68 3.05
C ASP A 905 -22.83 24.82 1.80
N PRO A 906 -23.99 24.96 1.12
CA PRO A 906 -24.30 24.18 -0.07
C PRO A 906 -23.47 24.62 -1.29
N THR A 907 -22.71 25.72 -1.20
CA THR A 907 -21.89 26.24 -2.31
C THR A 907 -20.52 25.57 -2.39
N ARG A 908 -20.08 24.91 -1.31
CA ARG A 908 -18.78 24.28 -1.24
C ARG A 908 -18.67 23.12 -2.22
N THR A 909 -17.61 23.13 -3.04
CA THR A 909 -17.41 22.09 -4.05
C THR A 909 -17.08 20.74 -3.41
N THR A 910 -17.78 19.69 -3.84
CA THR A 910 -17.53 18.32 -3.38
C THR A 910 -16.21 17.78 -3.91
N GLU A 911 -15.67 16.76 -3.23
CA GLU A 911 -14.50 16.03 -3.71
C GLU A 911 -14.71 15.49 -5.13
N GLN A 912 -15.86 14.86 -5.37
CA GLN A 912 -16.24 14.23 -6.63
C GLN A 912 -16.20 15.25 -7.79
N LYS A 913 -16.72 16.46 -7.57
CA LYS A 913 -16.71 17.54 -8.57
C LYS A 913 -15.30 18.07 -8.83
N ARG A 914 -14.47 18.26 -7.79
CA ARG A 914 -13.08 18.75 -7.93
C ARG A 914 -12.21 17.81 -8.74
N ARG A 915 -12.41 16.50 -8.61
CA ARG A 915 -11.63 15.47 -9.31
C ARG A 915 -11.90 15.41 -10.83
N GLY A 916 -13.03 15.94 -11.29
CA GLY A 916 -13.35 16.03 -12.72
C GLY A 916 -12.49 17.02 -13.54
N ALA A 917 -11.71 17.89 -12.89
CA ALA A 917 -10.99 19.01 -13.52
C ALA A 917 -9.47 18.76 -13.70
N LEU A 918 -9.06 17.60 -14.21
CA LEU A 918 -7.64 17.26 -14.38
C LEU A 918 -7.06 17.80 -15.70
N GLY A 919 -5.81 18.28 -15.64
CA GLY A 919 -5.04 18.88 -16.73
C GLY A 919 -4.64 17.89 -17.86
N PRO A 920 -3.64 18.21 -18.69
CA PRO A 920 -3.38 17.50 -19.95
C PRO A 920 -3.19 15.99 -19.78
N LYS A 921 -3.78 15.24 -20.73
CA LYS A 921 -3.93 13.78 -20.74
C LYS A 921 -2.61 13.08 -21.06
N LEU A 922 -2.08 12.28 -20.14
CA LEU A 922 -1.05 11.28 -20.42
C LEU A 922 -1.67 9.89 -20.21
N THR A 923 -1.91 9.17 -21.30
CA THR A 923 -2.45 7.81 -21.25
C THR A 923 -1.34 6.84 -20.84
N LEU A 924 -1.66 5.66 -20.31
CA LEU A 924 -0.66 4.60 -20.06
C LEU A 924 0.16 4.31 -21.32
N LYS A 925 -0.49 4.26 -22.49
CA LYS A 925 0.17 4.05 -23.78
C LYS A 925 1.22 5.13 -24.07
N LYS A 926 0.86 6.41 -23.94
CA LYS A 926 1.79 7.53 -24.16
C LYS A 926 2.90 7.59 -23.11
N PHE A 927 2.59 7.21 -21.87
CA PHE A 927 3.59 7.08 -20.82
C PHE A 927 4.63 6.02 -21.24
N LEU A 928 4.19 4.81 -21.59
CA LEU A 928 5.07 3.73 -22.04
C LEU A 928 5.83 4.08 -23.32
N GLU A 929 5.21 4.73 -24.30
CA GLU A 929 5.88 5.17 -25.55
C GLU A 929 7.06 6.12 -25.31
N LYS A 930 7.12 6.83 -24.17
CA LYS A 930 8.27 7.66 -23.80
C LYS A 930 9.42 6.84 -23.22
N HIS A 931 9.11 5.68 -22.66
CA HIS A 931 10.05 4.80 -21.97
C HIS A 931 10.50 3.59 -22.80
N ILE A 932 9.80 3.32 -23.90
CA ILE A 932 10.20 2.46 -25.01
C ILE A 932 11.13 3.27 -25.91
#